data_AF-A0A928Q779-F1
#
_entry.id   AF-A0A928Q779-F1
#
_cell.length_a   1.000
_cell.length_b   1.000
_cell.length_c   1.000
_cell.angle_alpha   90.00
_cell.angle_beta   90.00
_cell.angle_gamma   90.00
#
_symmetry.space_group_name_H-M   'P 1'
#
loop_
_entity.id
_entity.type
_entity.pdbx_description
1 polymer ?
#
loop_
_entity_poly.entity_id
_entity_poly.type
_entity_poly.pdbx_seq_one_letter_code
_entity_poly.pdbx_strand_id
1 'polypeptide(L)'
;MKSIRKKITAMLTALTITAAAVPAFTIEAADALEVRDPFYNYSSGYNYYESEHFQFIWGNSGDASKVTTEFLEGNAENLEACWDVYMNNLEMAAPTQSVNVSLRDGKEYKSNIYISGTGLSGMTDDWAYMSYDADGFAYMFCCVDSMQYNPPSWVLPHEFGHVVTAHQLGWNTNKYSYAWWEAMGNWFREQYLYSDYSNDETGHGTDFFETYMKNLHFTFPCGRDYYAAWPFLQYLTENPDNMDGYGTDFVKTMLQQGQVDEYPFDMVERLANADLKDTLGNFAKHMAALDFENGDSYRARLNELLSAGSWNWQQIYTMPETTDGKTYTVPTERAPQFAGLNIIPLEVSGSEISVKLKGETDINGADWRACIVQRAADGTVKYSDLFSDGDTCTEAVIPNLSEAYLSVIATPDNDTYLKTGLPYGPDSEFAETKHPFTAKERYPYSIELNGAGIKTRTVSTSGNYWETYSAHPNGGGLVSSNAQVDSTVYVGPNAKILGSAKVTGNVRITDYAVVQDNASVSDNAVIGGYAIIAENAVISGNARVDDTAMVMGKANVSGNAKVIESACVYGEYKISDYGTAKGTAFCMANGSISGQGVVDGDYYDDGGKTVTKGTAYGWVSQQSYVDALTYTDKLINSYDFSGSNSFSFPDKYNSTYGVLENGAVTESERTSATDVLTLSGSNQYAVLDRSLLYTQDIDIQLAVLPRSSEGRQTVLYLGNENAYLSISMFGENDTPEVILNNSADSITLSSDTPVTLGEWSVLRFVKNGSNARLEINGEVKASGTTSVTPDSIASHIVSGTANTVYRLGSDCNNQNNFNGSVDFLRVYYTEAEAPAETYSGKEDISEPVDAVTGDINSDDKINVFDYILLKRILCTNGEVDAKTLAASDTDNDGSISLNDIIILRKFLLGIIPTFNG
;
A
#
# COMPACT_ATOMS: atom_id res chain seq x y z
N MET A 1 -13.47 19.84 40.01
CA MET A 1 -13.67 20.46 41.34
C MET A 1 -12.59 21.51 41.60
N LYS A 2 -12.78 22.75 41.12
CA LYS A 2 -12.24 24.01 41.68
C LYS A 2 -12.85 25.16 40.87
N SER A 3 -13.48 26.07 41.58
CA SER A 3 -14.44 27.06 41.10
C SER A 3 -13.82 28.45 40.95
N ILE A 4 -14.42 29.26 40.06
CA ILE A 4 -14.88 30.65 40.29
C ILE A 4 -13.91 31.59 41.05
N ARG A 5 -13.38 32.61 40.35
CA ARG A 5 -13.02 33.98 40.83
C ARG A 5 -12.21 34.70 39.74
N LYS A 6 -12.62 35.81 39.13
CA LYS A 6 -12.75 37.16 39.71
C LYS A 6 -13.42 38.12 38.71
N LYS A 7 -14.40 38.90 39.16
CA LYS A 7 -14.70 40.26 38.65
C LYS A 7 -14.75 41.24 39.83
N ILE A 8 -14.02 42.34 39.66
CA ILE A 8 -14.26 43.73 40.12
C ILE A 8 -14.17 44.06 41.62
N THR A 9 -13.37 45.09 41.97
CA THR A 9 -13.66 46.28 42.83
C THR A 9 -12.35 47.11 42.89
N ALA A 10 -12.29 48.41 42.59
CA ALA A 10 -12.68 49.48 43.52
C ALA A 10 -12.74 50.89 42.91
N MET A 11 -13.72 51.68 43.37
CA MET A 11 -13.77 53.14 43.27
C MET A 11 -13.45 53.81 44.62
N LEU A 12 -12.75 54.94 44.50
CA LEU A 12 -12.66 56.14 45.35
C LEU A 12 -12.27 56.05 46.84
N THR A 13 -11.18 56.75 47.16
CA THR A 13 -11.12 57.64 48.34
C THR A 13 -10.19 58.82 48.04
N ALA A 14 -10.73 60.04 48.16
CA ALA A 14 -9.99 61.29 48.00
C ALA A 14 -9.46 61.76 49.36
N LEU A 15 -8.17 62.09 49.44
CA LEU A 15 -7.65 63.12 50.35
C LEU A 15 -6.32 63.68 49.81
N THR A 16 -6.28 65.01 49.69
CA THR A 16 -5.20 65.85 49.17
C THR A 16 -3.90 65.81 49.99
N ILE A 17 -2.71 65.88 49.35
CA ILE A 17 -1.53 66.69 49.73
C ILE A 17 -0.46 66.67 48.62
N THR A 18 -0.17 67.88 48.11
CA THR A 18 1.03 68.46 47.47
C THR A 18 1.87 67.74 46.42
N ALA A 19 2.09 68.49 45.34
CA ALA A 19 2.88 68.22 44.15
C ALA A 19 4.36 67.86 44.39
N ALA A 20 4.80 66.77 43.76
CA ALA A 20 6.15 66.59 43.24
C ALA A 20 6.04 65.76 41.94
N ALA A 21 6.71 66.22 40.88
CA ALA A 21 6.59 65.70 39.53
C ALA A 21 6.95 64.20 39.44
N VAL A 22 6.01 63.41 38.90
CA VAL A 22 6.22 62.04 38.41
C VAL A 22 6.07 62.12 36.89
N PRO A 23 6.97 61.51 36.09
CA PRO A 23 6.91 61.59 34.65
C PRO A 23 5.57 61.03 34.16
N ALA A 24 4.93 61.75 33.24
CA ALA A 24 3.79 61.24 32.51
C ALA A 24 4.24 60.03 31.71
N PHE A 25 3.91 58.83 32.19
CA PHE A 25 3.73 57.70 31.31
C PHE A 25 2.39 57.93 30.59
N THR A 26 2.49 58.42 29.37
CA THR A 26 1.43 58.26 28.38
C THR A 26 1.16 56.76 28.26
N ILE A 27 -0.02 56.34 28.70
CA ILE A 27 -0.61 55.10 28.21
C ILE A 27 -0.95 55.44 26.75
N GLU A 28 -0.10 55.01 25.81
CA GLU A 28 -0.50 54.95 24.41
C GLU A 28 -1.75 54.05 24.35
N ALA A 29 -2.83 54.58 23.78
CA ALA A 29 -3.89 53.74 23.29
C ALA A 29 -3.24 52.77 22.29
N ALA A 30 -3.49 51.46 22.40
CA ALA A 30 -3.17 50.56 21.31
C ALA A 30 -3.83 51.13 20.05
N ASP A 31 -3.05 51.45 19.02
CA ASP A 31 -3.60 51.93 17.75
C ASP A 31 -4.53 50.84 17.22
N ALA A 32 -5.82 51.15 17.06
CA ALA A 32 -6.79 50.21 16.54
C ALA A 32 -6.42 49.84 15.09
N LEU A 33 -6.48 48.55 14.75
CA LEU A 33 -6.19 48.05 13.40
C LEU A 33 -6.98 48.83 12.34
N GLU A 34 -6.30 49.25 11.27
CA GLU A 34 -6.92 49.95 10.16
C GLU A 34 -7.74 49.01 9.28
N VAL A 35 -8.72 49.56 8.57
CA VAL A 35 -9.53 48.83 7.59
C VAL A 35 -8.99 49.06 6.18
N ARG A 36 -9.04 48.03 5.34
CA ARG A 36 -8.57 48.12 3.96
C ARG A 36 -9.36 47.17 3.08
N ASP A 37 -9.93 47.69 2.01
CA ASP A 37 -10.59 46.90 0.97
C ASP A 37 -10.00 47.30 -0.39
N PRO A 38 -9.11 46.48 -0.98
CA PRO A 38 -8.46 46.76 -2.25
C PRO A 38 -9.36 46.55 -3.47
N PHE A 39 -10.53 45.91 -3.32
CA PHE A 39 -11.39 45.55 -4.45
C PHE A 39 -12.56 46.50 -4.60
N TYR A 40 -13.26 46.81 -3.51
CA TYR A 40 -14.53 47.53 -3.59
C TYR A 40 -14.48 48.90 -2.95
N ASN A 41 -13.78 49.11 -1.84
CA ASN A 41 -13.75 50.35 -1.07
C ASN A 41 -15.13 50.84 -0.55
N TYR A 42 -15.12 51.57 0.56
CA TYR A 42 -16.34 52.05 1.26
C TYR A 42 -17.28 52.95 0.44
N SER A 43 -16.86 53.42 -0.74
CA SER A 43 -17.67 54.31 -1.60
C SER A 43 -18.38 53.60 -2.75
N SER A 44 -18.13 52.31 -2.98
CA SER A 44 -18.66 51.58 -4.14
C SER A 44 -20.03 50.94 -3.94
N GLY A 45 -20.73 51.25 -2.85
CA GLY A 45 -22.08 50.77 -2.59
C GLY A 45 -22.16 49.30 -2.14
N TYR A 46 -21.05 48.73 -1.68
CA TYR A 46 -21.00 47.43 -1.00
C TYR A 46 -21.23 47.59 0.50
N ASN A 47 -21.46 46.48 1.18
CA ASN A 47 -21.78 46.45 2.59
C ASN A 47 -20.59 45.99 3.42
N TYR A 48 -20.48 46.54 4.65
CA TYR A 48 -19.34 46.35 5.53
C TYR A 48 -19.80 46.12 6.98
N TYR A 49 -19.08 45.25 7.68
CA TYR A 49 -19.20 45.03 9.11
C TYR A 49 -17.81 44.73 9.69
N GLU A 50 -17.55 45.15 10.92
CA GLU A 50 -16.22 45.09 11.53
C GLU A 50 -16.32 44.53 12.95
N SER A 51 -15.34 43.71 13.31
CA SER A 51 -15.04 43.31 14.68
C SER A 51 -13.70 43.91 15.12
N GLU A 52 -13.05 43.41 16.17
CA GLU A 52 -11.75 43.92 16.61
C GLU A 52 -10.66 43.66 15.56
N HIS A 53 -10.60 42.43 15.04
CA HIS A 53 -9.55 41.98 14.13
C HIS A 53 -10.02 41.71 12.69
N PHE A 54 -11.33 41.72 12.42
CA PHE A 54 -11.87 41.31 11.12
C PHE A 54 -12.77 42.36 10.46
N GLN A 55 -12.82 42.30 9.13
CA GLN A 55 -13.69 43.11 8.27
C GLN A 55 -14.47 42.20 7.30
N PHE A 56 -15.80 42.25 7.35
CA PHE A 56 -16.70 41.50 6.47
C PHE A 56 -17.21 42.39 5.34
N ILE A 57 -17.18 41.87 4.10
CA ILE A 57 -17.50 42.61 2.87
C ILE A 57 -18.45 41.78 2.01
N TRP A 58 -19.61 42.34 1.63
CA TRP A 58 -20.58 41.62 0.79
C TRP A 58 -21.36 42.51 -0.17
N GLY A 59 -21.88 41.89 -1.23
CA GLY A 59 -22.66 42.53 -2.29
C GLY A 59 -24.13 42.75 -1.93
N ASN A 60 -24.95 43.01 -2.96
CA ASN A 60 -26.35 43.45 -2.82
C ASN A 60 -27.36 42.51 -3.51
N SER A 61 -26.96 41.31 -3.91
CA SER A 61 -27.82 40.36 -4.64
C SER A 61 -27.56 38.92 -4.20
N GLY A 62 -28.21 37.95 -4.83
CA GLY A 62 -28.07 36.55 -4.45
C GLY A 62 -28.40 36.34 -2.97
N ASP A 63 -27.44 35.78 -2.23
CA ASP A 63 -27.56 35.47 -0.80
C ASP A 63 -27.32 36.66 0.13
N ALA A 64 -27.16 37.88 -0.40
CA ALA A 64 -27.01 39.09 0.43
C ALA A 64 -28.15 39.28 1.44
N SER A 65 -29.37 38.81 1.14
CA SER A 65 -30.50 38.85 2.08
C SER A 65 -30.37 37.92 3.28
N LYS A 66 -29.47 36.92 3.23
CA LYS A 66 -29.17 36.01 4.33
C LYS A 66 -28.10 36.57 5.28
N VAL A 67 -27.33 37.58 4.85
CA VAL A 67 -26.32 38.27 5.66
C VAL A 67 -27.01 39.26 6.60
N THR A 68 -27.53 38.75 7.71
CA THR A 68 -28.19 39.54 8.76
C THR A 68 -27.19 40.07 9.78
N THR A 69 -27.61 41.00 10.64
CA THR A 69 -26.80 41.44 11.79
C THR A 69 -26.42 40.27 12.70
N GLU A 70 -27.35 39.37 12.98
CA GLU A 70 -27.09 38.18 13.82
C GLU A 70 -26.06 37.25 13.18
N PHE A 71 -26.12 37.05 11.86
CA PHE A 71 -25.13 36.29 11.12
C PHE A 71 -23.73 36.91 11.21
N LEU A 72 -23.63 38.25 11.10
CA LEU A 72 -22.36 38.97 11.18
C LEU A 72 -21.78 38.97 12.60
N GLU A 73 -22.62 39.22 13.61
CA GLU A 73 -22.24 39.18 15.02
C GLU A 73 -21.75 37.78 15.42
N GLY A 74 -22.50 36.72 15.09
CA GLY A 74 -22.10 35.36 15.44
C GLY A 74 -20.82 34.89 14.74
N ASN A 75 -20.67 35.17 13.45
CA ASN A 75 -19.43 34.81 12.74
C ASN A 75 -18.23 35.64 13.20
N ALA A 76 -18.42 36.90 13.56
CA ALA A 76 -17.38 37.71 14.18
C ALA A 76 -16.96 37.14 15.53
N GLU A 77 -17.92 36.80 16.40
CA GLU A 77 -17.63 36.15 17.70
C GLU A 77 -16.79 34.87 17.51
N ASN A 78 -17.13 34.03 16.53
CA ASN A 78 -16.39 32.82 16.22
C ASN A 78 -14.96 33.09 15.73
N LEU A 79 -14.77 34.05 14.82
CA LEU A 79 -13.43 34.42 14.31
C LEU A 79 -12.56 35.10 15.37
N GLU A 80 -13.14 35.92 16.25
CA GLU A 80 -12.42 36.49 17.39
C GLU A 80 -11.97 35.41 18.38
N ALA A 81 -12.78 34.36 18.57
CA ALA A 81 -12.35 33.19 19.33
C ALA A 81 -11.20 32.44 18.64
N CYS A 82 -11.23 32.28 17.31
CA CYS A 82 -10.08 31.73 16.57
C CYS A 82 -8.83 32.61 16.73
N TRP A 83 -8.98 33.94 16.69
CA TRP A 83 -7.89 34.88 16.94
C TRP A 83 -7.26 34.67 18.32
N ASP A 84 -8.08 34.54 19.36
CA ASP A 84 -7.61 34.23 20.71
C ASP A 84 -6.80 32.92 20.74
N VAL A 85 -7.29 31.85 20.11
CA VAL A 85 -6.55 30.58 20.06
C VAL A 85 -5.24 30.75 19.30
N TYR A 86 -5.25 31.35 18.12
CA TYR A 86 -4.09 31.34 17.22
C TYR A 86 -3.02 32.35 17.62
N MET A 87 -3.41 33.53 18.08
CA MET A 87 -2.46 34.59 18.45
C MET A 87 -2.10 34.56 19.93
N ASN A 88 -3.04 34.23 20.83
CA ASN A 88 -2.78 34.28 22.26
C ASN A 88 -2.33 32.93 22.84
N ASN A 89 -2.91 31.80 22.38
CA ASN A 89 -2.53 30.49 22.90
C ASN A 89 -1.36 29.87 22.11
N LEU A 90 -1.38 29.95 20.77
CA LEU A 90 -0.30 29.41 19.93
C LEU A 90 0.82 30.41 19.67
N GLU A 91 0.60 31.70 19.97
CA GLU A 91 1.54 32.81 19.75
C GLU A 91 2.01 32.94 18.29
N MET A 92 1.11 32.72 17.33
CA MET A 92 1.39 32.95 15.92
C MET A 92 1.61 34.45 15.64
N ALA A 93 2.33 34.76 14.56
CA ALA A 93 2.43 36.14 14.10
C ALA A 93 1.07 36.61 13.55
N ALA A 94 0.63 37.80 13.96
CA ALA A 94 -0.65 38.36 13.56
C ALA A 94 -0.70 38.65 12.03
N PRO A 95 -1.80 38.29 11.34
CA PRO A 95 -1.97 38.51 9.91
C PRO A 95 -2.39 39.95 9.58
N THR A 96 -1.66 40.93 10.12
CA THR A 96 -1.99 42.36 10.08
C THR A 96 -1.16 43.16 9.07
N GLN A 97 -0.15 42.55 8.47
CA GLN A 97 0.77 43.19 7.53
C GLN A 97 0.99 42.32 6.30
N SER A 98 1.37 42.94 5.18
CA SER A 98 1.69 42.21 3.96
C SER A 98 2.69 41.06 4.19
N VAL A 99 2.40 39.90 3.61
CA VAL A 99 3.34 38.76 3.55
C VAL A 99 4.57 39.12 2.71
N ASN A 100 4.44 40.09 1.81
CA ASN A 100 5.57 40.69 1.14
C ASN A 100 6.16 41.79 2.03
N VAL A 101 7.26 41.45 2.72
CA VAL A 101 7.95 42.36 3.64
C VAL A 101 8.33 43.70 2.98
N SER A 102 8.58 43.72 1.66
CA SER A 102 8.90 44.96 0.94
C SER A 102 7.71 45.92 0.72
N LEU A 103 6.48 45.43 0.88
CA LEU A 103 5.25 46.22 0.74
C LEU A 103 4.68 46.70 2.08
N ARG A 104 5.32 46.36 3.22
CA ARG A 104 4.87 46.81 4.53
C ARG A 104 5.05 48.32 4.67
N ASP A 105 3.96 49.01 4.96
CA ASP A 105 3.88 50.48 5.07
C ASP A 105 3.99 50.99 6.52
N GLY A 106 4.23 50.07 7.47
CA GLY A 106 4.33 50.38 8.90
C GLY A 106 2.98 50.46 9.61
N LYS A 107 1.87 50.19 8.92
CA LYS A 107 0.54 50.08 9.50
C LYS A 107 0.16 48.62 9.70
N GLU A 108 -0.91 48.43 10.47
CA GLU A 108 -1.51 47.13 10.74
C GLU A 108 -3.00 47.17 10.40
N TYR A 109 -3.48 46.13 9.74
CA TYR A 109 -4.82 46.07 9.14
C TYR A 109 -5.62 44.87 9.64
N LYS A 110 -6.95 44.99 9.64
CA LYS A 110 -7.87 43.89 9.90
C LYS A 110 -7.81 42.84 8.77
N SER A 111 -8.07 41.58 9.10
CA SER A 111 -8.21 40.51 8.10
C SER A 111 -9.57 40.61 7.40
N ASN A 112 -9.56 40.50 6.07
CA ASN A 112 -10.77 40.62 5.25
C ASN A 112 -11.47 39.27 5.05
N ILE A 113 -12.80 39.30 5.12
CA ILE A 113 -13.70 38.21 4.73
C ILE A 113 -14.67 38.74 3.68
N TYR A 114 -14.61 38.16 2.49
CA TYR A 114 -15.53 38.44 1.39
C TYR A 114 -16.62 37.38 1.34
N ILE A 115 -17.87 37.78 1.41
CA ILE A 115 -19.00 36.84 1.46
C ILE A 115 -19.45 36.50 0.03
N SER A 116 -19.15 35.27 -0.40
CA SER A 116 -19.47 34.73 -1.72
C SER A 116 -20.98 34.56 -1.95
N GLY A 117 -21.43 34.56 -3.20
CA GLY A 117 -22.84 34.40 -3.56
C GLY A 117 -23.68 35.66 -3.34
N THR A 118 -23.07 36.77 -2.93
CA THR A 118 -23.77 38.03 -2.60
C THR A 118 -23.73 39.06 -3.73
N GLY A 119 -23.14 38.72 -4.88
CA GLY A 119 -22.98 39.61 -6.03
C GLY A 119 -21.79 40.56 -5.92
N LEU A 120 -20.67 40.08 -5.39
CA LEU A 120 -19.38 40.76 -5.40
C LEU A 120 -18.84 40.81 -6.85
N SER A 121 -18.76 42.00 -7.44
CA SER A 121 -18.42 42.14 -8.87
C SER A 121 -16.94 41.82 -9.14
N GLY A 122 -16.68 40.83 -10.00
CA GLY A 122 -15.32 40.49 -10.45
C GLY A 122 -14.65 39.38 -9.63
N MET A 123 -15.37 38.79 -8.67
CA MET A 123 -15.02 37.54 -8.00
C MET A 123 -16.02 36.47 -8.43
N THR A 124 -15.53 35.28 -8.77
CA THR A 124 -16.40 34.12 -9.07
C THR A 124 -16.89 33.52 -7.77
N ASP A 125 -18.18 33.21 -7.68
CA ASP A 125 -18.74 32.58 -6.48
C ASP A 125 -18.15 31.18 -6.27
N ASP A 126 -17.90 30.83 -5.01
CA ASP A 126 -17.29 29.55 -4.58
C ASP A 126 -17.68 29.25 -3.12
N TRP A 127 -17.37 28.04 -2.64
CA TRP A 127 -17.75 27.57 -1.30
C TRP A 127 -16.96 28.26 -0.18
N ALA A 128 -15.64 28.06 -0.16
CA ALA A 128 -14.70 28.67 0.77
C ALA A 128 -13.26 28.54 0.23
N TYR A 129 -12.44 29.58 0.36
CA TYR A 129 -11.00 29.53 0.14
C TYR A 129 -10.29 30.74 0.76
N MET A 130 -8.96 30.66 0.86
CA MET A 130 -8.07 31.79 1.13
C MET A 130 -7.35 32.25 -0.15
N SER A 131 -7.16 33.57 -0.32
CA SER A 131 -6.30 34.11 -1.38
C SER A 131 -5.58 35.39 -0.96
N TYR A 132 -4.76 35.95 -1.85
CA TYR A 132 -4.03 37.19 -1.63
C TYR A 132 -4.57 38.31 -2.50
N ASP A 133 -4.57 39.53 -1.96
CA ASP A 133 -4.69 40.72 -2.80
C ASP A 133 -3.35 41.15 -3.40
N ALA A 134 -3.38 42.18 -4.25
CA ALA A 134 -2.22 42.67 -4.97
C ALA A 134 -1.09 43.22 -4.07
N ASP A 135 -1.40 43.60 -2.83
CA ASP A 135 -0.39 44.08 -1.88
C ASP A 135 0.09 42.97 -0.93
N GLY A 136 -0.34 41.72 -1.13
CA GLY A 136 0.11 40.56 -0.36
C GLY A 136 -0.55 40.41 1.01
N PHE A 137 -1.76 40.92 1.20
CA PHE A 137 -2.56 40.54 2.38
C PHE A 137 -3.43 39.34 2.03
N ALA A 138 -3.37 38.31 2.88
CA ALA A 138 -4.25 37.17 2.75
C ALA A 138 -5.66 37.53 3.25
N TYR A 139 -6.68 37.03 2.56
CA TYR A 139 -8.10 37.22 2.88
C TYR A 139 -8.87 35.91 2.72
N MET A 140 -10.01 35.82 3.39
CA MET A 140 -10.95 34.70 3.27
C MET A 140 -12.07 35.05 2.28
N PHE A 141 -12.53 34.06 1.52
CA PHE A 141 -13.69 34.16 0.65
C PHE A 141 -14.62 32.99 0.95
N CYS A 142 -15.79 33.25 1.53
CA CYS A 142 -16.67 32.20 2.05
C CYS A 142 -18.13 32.49 1.67
N CYS A 143 -18.87 31.49 1.20
CA CYS A 143 -20.31 31.63 0.99
C CYS A 143 -21.09 31.63 2.32
N VAL A 144 -22.34 32.10 2.30
CA VAL A 144 -23.19 32.14 3.50
C VAL A 144 -23.35 30.74 4.13
N ASP A 145 -23.49 29.71 3.31
CA ASP A 145 -23.75 28.34 3.76
C ASP A 145 -22.52 27.71 4.43
N SER A 146 -21.29 28.16 4.12
CA SER A 146 -20.06 27.72 4.78
C SER A 146 -19.79 28.46 6.09
N MET A 147 -20.48 29.59 6.33
CA MET A 147 -20.35 30.46 7.50
C MET A 147 -21.51 30.28 8.49
N GLN A 148 -21.94 29.05 8.74
CA GLN A 148 -22.88 28.77 9.82
C GLN A 148 -22.27 29.24 11.16
N TYR A 149 -23.00 30.04 11.95
CA TYR A 149 -22.47 30.60 13.20
C TYR A 149 -23.04 29.96 14.46
N ASN A 150 -24.16 29.23 14.36
CA ASN A 150 -24.80 28.54 15.48
C ASN A 150 -25.47 27.22 15.03
N PRO A 151 -24.90 26.04 15.38
CA PRO A 151 -23.54 25.89 15.90
C PRO A 151 -22.48 26.48 14.96
N PRO A 152 -21.31 26.90 15.47
CA PRO A 152 -20.21 27.40 14.65
C PRO A 152 -19.74 26.39 13.60
N SER A 153 -19.55 26.86 12.38
CA SER A 153 -18.96 26.12 11.28
C SER A 153 -17.47 25.90 11.51
N TRP A 154 -17.00 24.72 11.11
CA TRP A 154 -15.60 24.35 11.11
C TRP A 154 -14.78 25.00 10.00
N VAL A 155 -15.45 25.60 9.01
CA VAL A 155 -14.81 26.24 7.85
C VAL A 155 -14.04 27.49 8.28
N LEU A 156 -14.61 28.32 9.16
CA LEU A 156 -13.97 29.58 9.56
C LEU A 156 -12.63 29.38 10.28
N PRO A 157 -12.51 28.48 11.29
CA PRO A 157 -11.21 28.12 11.86
C PRO A 157 -10.20 27.62 10.82
N HIS A 158 -10.63 26.77 9.89
CA HIS A 158 -9.77 26.21 8.84
C HIS A 158 -9.22 27.29 7.89
N GLU A 159 -10.11 28.10 7.32
CA GLU A 159 -9.76 29.15 6.35
C GLU A 159 -8.96 30.28 6.97
N PHE A 160 -9.29 30.65 8.22
CA PHE A 160 -8.46 31.60 8.96
C PHE A 160 -7.09 31.00 9.28
N GLY A 161 -7.01 29.69 9.54
CA GLY A 161 -5.75 28.95 9.63
C GLY A 161 -4.84 29.17 8.43
N HIS A 162 -5.36 29.11 7.19
CA HIS A 162 -4.58 29.43 6.00
C HIS A 162 -4.07 30.87 5.97
N VAL A 163 -4.91 31.84 6.37
CA VAL A 163 -4.49 33.25 6.50
C VAL A 163 -3.34 33.36 7.50
N VAL A 164 -3.39 32.66 8.63
CA VAL A 164 -2.31 32.64 9.62
C VAL A 164 -1.05 31.96 9.07
N THR A 165 -1.16 30.80 8.42
CA THR A 165 -0.05 30.09 7.75
C THR A 165 0.69 30.99 6.78
N ALA A 166 -0.04 31.71 5.93
CA ALA A 166 0.52 32.66 4.95
C ALA A 166 1.41 33.73 5.60
N HIS A 167 1.03 34.20 6.79
CA HIS A 167 1.72 35.28 7.49
C HIS A 167 2.89 34.81 8.37
N GLN A 168 3.11 33.50 8.53
CA GLN A 168 4.31 32.97 9.19
C GLN A 168 5.55 32.97 8.28
N LEU A 169 5.37 33.20 6.96
CA LEU A 169 6.40 33.37 5.92
C LEU A 169 7.24 32.15 5.56
N GLY A 170 7.61 31.28 6.50
CA GLY A 170 8.51 30.14 6.26
C GLY A 170 7.96 29.11 5.28
N TRP A 171 6.63 28.94 5.23
CA TRP A 171 5.95 28.01 4.30
C TRP A 171 5.38 28.69 3.05
N ASN A 172 5.23 30.02 3.05
CA ASN A 172 4.46 30.74 2.02
C ASN A 172 4.97 30.51 0.58
N THR A 173 6.29 30.47 0.42
CA THR A 173 6.94 30.29 -0.90
C THR A 173 7.59 28.92 -1.09
N ASN A 174 7.33 27.97 -0.18
CA ASN A 174 7.95 26.65 -0.21
C ASN A 174 7.09 25.68 -1.01
N LYS A 175 7.62 25.22 -2.15
CA LYS A 175 6.91 24.34 -3.09
C LYS A 175 6.53 22.97 -2.52
N TYR A 176 7.27 22.44 -1.56
CA TYR A 176 6.97 21.16 -0.91
C TYR A 176 5.90 21.31 0.16
N SER A 177 5.85 22.48 0.81
CA SER A 177 4.85 22.73 1.85
C SER A 177 3.43 22.76 1.30
N TYR A 178 3.21 23.08 0.02
CA TYR A 178 1.87 23.21 -0.56
C TYR A 178 0.97 21.97 -0.38
N ALA A 179 1.55 20.76 -0.38
CA ALA A 179 0.80 19.52 -0.09
C ALA A 179 0.26 19.47 1.35
N TRP A 180 0.80 20.27 2.27
CA TRP A 180 0.44 20.29 3.68
C TRP A 180 -0.52 21.42 4.07
N TRP A 181 -0.85 22.34 3.15
CA TRP A 181 -1.65 23.52 3.51
C TRP A 181 -3.04 23.14 4.03
N GLU A 182 -3.69 22.17 3.41
CA GLU A 182 -5.00 21.65 3.84
C GLU A 182 -4.91 20.96 5.21
N ALA A 183 -3.90 20.11 5.42
CA ALA A 183 -3.61 19.50 6.72
C ALA A 183 -3.33 20.55 7.80
N MET A 184 -2.65 21.65 7.43
CA MET A 184 -2.38 22.77 8.33
C MET A 184 -3.66 23.53 8.71
N GLY A 185 -4.55 23.78 7.74
CA GLY A 185 -5.87 24.36 8.00
C GLY A 185 -6.69 23.50 8.96
N ASN A 186 -6.67 22.17 8.75
CA ASN A 186 -7.30 21.22 9.65
C ASN A 186 -6.65 21.17 11.03
N TRP A 187 -5.32 21.25 11.12
CA TRP A 187 -4.63 21.34 12.42
C TRP A 187 -5.06 22.59 13.21
N PHE A 188 -5.15 23.77 12.57
CA PHE A 188 -5.66 24.99 13.18
C PHE A 188 -7.12 24.86 13.63
N ARG A 189 -7.96 24.22 12.82
CA ARG A 189 -9.33 23.90 13.21
C ARG A 189 -9.34 23.01 14.45
N GLU A 190 -8.56 21.94 14.52
CA GLU A 190 -8.50 21.08 15.71
C GLU A 190 -8.06 21.87 16.95
N GLN A 191 -7.08 22.79 16.83
CA GLN A 191 -6.67 23.64 17.96
C GLN A 191 -7.83 24.51 18.48
N TYR A 192 -8.71 24.97 17.58
CA TYR A 192 -9.93 25.69 17.96
C TYR A 192 -10.96 24.74 18.60
N LEU A 193 -11.19 23.56 18.01
CA LEU A 193 -12.14 22.58 18.54
C LEU A 193 -11.77 22.10 19.95
N TYR A 194 -10.48 22.05 20.27
CA TYR A 194 -9.97 21.64 21.58
C TYR A 194 -9.93 22.78 22.61
N SER A 195 -10.26 24.00 22.20
CA SER A 195 -10.28 25.16 23.09
C SER A 195 -11.60 25.28 23.86
N ASP A 196 -11.57 26.05 24.96
CA ASP A 196 -12.76 26.38 25.76
C ASP A 196 -13.82 27.19 24.99
N TYR A 197 -13.51 27.66 23.78
CA TYR A 197 -14.41 28.45 22.93
C TYR A 197 -15.32 27.58 22.04
N SER A 198 -14.95 26.32 21.80
CA SER A 198 -15.73 25.40 20.97
C SER A 198 -16.88 24.79 21.74
N ASN A 199 -18.03 24.63 21.08
CA ASN A 199 -19.22 23.96 21.58
C ASN A 199 -19.69 22.85 20.64
N ASP A 200 -18.75 22.15 20.00
CA ASP A 200 -18.99 21.18 18.92
C ASP A 200 -20.28 20.33 19.07
N GLU A 201 -21.14 20.42 18.05
CA GLU A 201 -22.42 19.71 17.97
C GLU A 201 -22.35 18.44 17.11
N THR A 202 -21.22 18.11 16.47
CA THR A 202 -21.11 16.88 15.65
C THR A 202 -21.17 15.59 16.46
N GLY A 203 -21.06 15.70 17.79
CA GLY A 203 -21.10 14.57 18.73
C GLY A 203 -19.78 13.82 18.85
N HIS A 204 -18.75 14.21 18.09
CA HIS A 204 -17.43 13.55 18.09
C HIS A 204 -16.28 14.46 18.52
N GLY A 205 -16.37 15.79 18.45
CA GLY A 205 -15.34 16.70 18.94
C GLY A 205 -14.13 16.88 18.02
N THR A 206 -14.19 16.40 16.77
CA THR A 206 -13.04 16.33 15.85
C THR A 206 -13.48 16.07 14.41
N ASP A 207 -12.68 16.50 13.45
CA ASP A 207 -12.76 16.01 12.06
C ASP A 207 -11.76 14.87 11.86
N PHE A 208 -12.29 13.67 12.03
CA PHE A 208 -11.52 12.45 11.96
C PHE A 208 -10.88 12.23 10.58
N PHE A 209 -9.59 11.87 10.60
CA PHE A 209 -8.71 11.69 9.44
C PHE A 209 -8.95 10.36 8.69
N GLU A 210 -10.20 10.10 8.30
CA GLU A 210 -10.63 8.83 7.70
C GLU A 210 -9.87 8.48 6.42
N THR A 211 -9.68 9.45 5.50
CA THR A 211 -8.99 9.19 4.25
C THR A 211 -7.51 8.86 4.47
N TYR A 212 -6.86 9.50 5.45
CA TYR A 212 -5.49 9.15 5.82
C TYR A 212 -5.41 7.73 6.42
N MET A 213 -6.34 7.36 7.30
CA MET A 213 -6.43 5.98 7.85
C MET A 213 -6.53 4.90 6.77
N LYS A 214 -7.12 5.22 5.61
CA LYS A 214 -7.28 4.29 4.47
C LYS A 214 -6.06 4.28 3.53
N ASN A 215 -5.12 5.21 3.67
CA ASN A 215 -3.96 5.40 2.81
C ASN A 215 -2.62 5.36 3.56
N LEU A 216 -2.62 4.85 4.80
CA LEU A 216 -1.47 4.90 5.72
C LEU A 216 -0.13 4.44 5.13
N HIS A 217 -0.13 3.52 4.17
CA HIS A 217 1.07 2.97 3.54
C HIS A 217 1.73 3.91 2.52
N PHE A 218 1.09 5.00 2.11
CA PHE A 218 1.70 5.99 1.23
C PHE A 218 2.48 7.05 2.01
N THR A 219 3.43 7.70 1.32
CA THR A 219 4.02 8.93 1.82
C THR A 219 2.94 9.99 1.95
N PHE A 220 2.75 10.52 3.16
CA PHE A 220 1.75 11.55 3.42
C PHE A 220 2.39 12.94 3.50
N PRO A 221 1.64 14.00 3.14
CA PRO A 221 0.34 13.98 2.47
C PRO A 221 0.47 13.55 1.00
N CYS A 222 -0.49 12.77 0.53
CA CYS A 222 -0.65 12.34 -0.84
C CYS A 222 -1.95 12.91 -1.44
N GLY A 223 -2.16 12.63 -2.74
CA GLY A 223 -3.36 13.07 -3.47
C GLY A 223 -4.69 12.75 -2.79
N ARG A 224 -4.73 11.72 -1.95
CA ARG A 224 -5.96 11.19 -1.36
C ARG A 224 -6.25 11.72 0.04
N ASP A 225 -5.31 12.43 0.68
CA ASP A 225 -5.39 12.76 2.11
C ASP A 225 -4.82 14.13 2.50
N TYR A 226 -4.72 15.08 1.56
CA TYR A 226 -4.23 16.45 1.84
C TYR A 226 -4.87 17.09 3.07
N TYR A 227 -6.19 16.93 3.25
CA TYR A 227 -6.91 17.43 4.43
C TYR A 227 -6.67 16.57 5.69
N ALA A 228 -6.47 15.26 5.54
CA ALA A 228 -6.50 14.30 6.64
C ALA A 228 -5.12 14.01 7.26
N ALA A 229 -4.02 14.53 6.69
CA ALA A 229 -2.66 14.29 7.18
C ALA A 229 -2.27 15.11 8.43
N TRP A 230 -3.19 15.90 9.00
CA TRP A 230 -2.98 16.73 10.20
C TRP A 230 -2.55 15.99 11.49
N PRO A 231 -2.83 14.68 11.71
CA PRO A 231 -2.43 14.00 12.95
C PRO A 231 -0.93 13.98 13.21
N PHE A 232 -0.09 14.04 12.18
CA PHE A 232 1.35 14.16 12.38
C PHE A 232 1.72 15.52 13.01
N LEU A 233 1.09 16.60 12.57
CA LEU A 233 1.26 17.93 13.20
C LEU A 233 0.75 17.91 14.65
N GLN A 234 -0.34 17.18 14.90
CA GLN A 234 -0.86 16.99 16.26
C GLN A 234 0.12 16.21 17.13
N TYR A 235 0.73 15.12 16.63
CA TYR A 235 1.76 14.37 17.34
C TYR A 235 2.94 15.24 17.77
N LEU A 236 3.44 16.07 16.84
CA LEU A 236 4.53 17.01 17.13
C LEU A 236 4.15 18.09 18.15
N THR A 237 2.87 18.46 18.20
CA THR A 237 2.30 19.46 19.12
C THR A 237 2.12 18.88 20.53
N GLU A 238 1.49 17.71 20.63
CA GLU A 238 1.19 17.05 21.92
C GLU A 238 2.44 16.42 22.54
N ASN A 239 3.37 15.95 21.71
CA ASN A 239 4.62 15.30 22.12
C ASN A 239 4.41 14.23 23.23
N PRO A 240 3.56 13.21 22.99
CA PRO A 240 3.18 12.23 24.03
C PRO A 240 4.39 11.44 24.57
N ASP A 241 5.45 11.30 23.77
CA ASP A 241 6.70 10.63 24.14
C ASP A 241 7.70 11.52 24.90
N ASN A 242 7.41 12.83 25.06
CA ASN A 242 8.31 13.81 25.66
C ASN A 242 9.69 13.87 24.96
N MET A 243 9.71 13.81 23.63
CA MET A 243 10.93 13.95 22.83
C MET A 243 11.44 15.39 22.86
N ASP A 244 12.77 15.54 22.91
CA ASP A 244 13.41 16.86 22.95
C ASP A 244 13.15 17.64 21.65
N GLY A 245 12.69 18.89 21.80
CA GLY A 245 12.46 19.81 20.68
C GLY A 245 11.03 19.85 20.15
N TYR A 246 10.15 18.91 20.55
CA TYR A 246 8.72 18.95 20.23
C TYR A 246 7.88 19.55 21.35
N GLY A 247 6.62 19.86 21.02
CA GLY A 247 5.66 20.49 21.92
C GLY A 247 4.81 21.53 21.21
N THR A 248 3.99 22.23 22.00
CA THR A 248 2.97 23.20 21.51
C THR A 248 3.51 24.28 20.57
N ASP A 249 4.78 24.66 20.70
CA ASP A 249 5.42 25.68 19.86
C ASP A 249 6.07 25.13 18.58
N PHE A 250 6.16 23.82 18.39
CA PHE A 250 6.98 23.26 17.32
C PHE A 250 6.38 23.52 15.93
N VAL A 251 5.06 23.39 15.76
CA VAL A 251 4.38 23.70 14.49
C VAL A 251 4.56 25.18 14.14
N LYS A 252 4.43 26.11 15.11
CA LYS A 252 4.78 27.53 14.93
C LYS A 252 6.23 27.69 14.46
N THR A 253 7.15 26.98 15.08
CA THR A 253 8.58 27.01 14.74
C THR A 253 8.81 26.56 13.29
N MET A 254 8.16 25.50 12.85
CA MET A 254 8.19 25.04 11.44
C MET A 254 7.66 26.13 10.49
N LEU A 255 6.50 26.72 10.81
CA LEU A 255 5.87 27.75 9.99
C LEU A 255 6.72 29.03 9.86
N GLN A 256 7.47 29.39 10.91
CA GLN A 256 8.28 30.62 10.97
C GLN A 256 9.73 30.44 10.51
N GLN A 257 10.30 29.24 10.68
CA GLN A 257 11.72 28.97 10.41
C GLN A 257 11.96 28.00 9.24
N GLY A 258 10.90 27.67 8.48
CA GLY A 258 11.01 26.93 7.23
C GLY A 258 11.88 27.65 6.21
N GLN A 259 12.73 26.90 5.51
CA GLN A 259 13.56 27.42 4.43
C GLN A 259 12.86 27.29 3.08
N VAL A 260 13.31 28.07 2.09
CA VAL A 260 12.82 27.97 0.71
C VAL A 260 13.12 26.58 0.15
N ASP A 261 12.10 25.96 -0.45
CA ASP A 261 12.18 24.61 -1.04
C ASP A 261 12.72 23.54 -0.10
N GLU A 262 12.50 23.68 1.20
CA GLU A 262 12.82 22.66 2.19
C GLU A 262 11.68 21.66 2.34
N TYR A 263 11.97 20.36 2.28
CA TYR A 263 10.92 19.35 2.46
C TYR A 263 10.45 19.33 3.92
N PRO A 264 9.14 19.27 4.22
CA PRO A 264 8.65 19.36 5.60
C PRO A 264 9.26 18.35 6.59
N PHE A 265 9.61 17.15 6.14
CA PHE A 265 10.33 16.18 6.98
C PHE A 265 11.80 16.54 7.21
N ASP A 266 12.50 17.12 6.23
CA ASP A 266 13.84 17.71 6.43
C ASP A 266 13.78 18.85 7.44
N MET A 267 12.71 19.63 7.39
CA MET A 267 12.46 20.73 8.31
C MET A 267 12.26 20.22 9.73
N VAL A 268 11.52 19.13 9.92
CA VAL A 268 11.39 18.44 11.21
C VAL A 268 12.77 17.98 11.68
N GLU A 269 13.52 17.26 10.86
CA GLU A 269 14.86 16.75 11.19
C GLU A 269 15.84 17.87 11.57
N ARG A 270 15.78 19.03 10.90
CA ARG A 270 16.65 20.18 11.17
C ARG A 270 16.25 20.96 12.42
N LEU A 271 14.95 21.18 12.64
CA LEU A 271 14.44 22.03 13.70
C LEU A 271 14.28 21.28 15.03
N ALA A 272 14.00 19.97 14.97
CA ALA A 272 13.91 19.13 16.14
C ALA A 272 15.30 18.79 16.68
N ASN A 273 15.37 18.48 17.97
CA ASN A 273 16.54 17.82 18.58
C ASN A 273 16.26 16.32 18.76
N ALA A 274 15.59 15.73 17.76
CA ALA A 274 15.11 14.36 17.75
C ALA A 274 15.43 13.69 16.42
N ASP A 275 15.68 12.38 16.45
CA ASP A 275 15.85 11.59 15.23
C ASP A 275 14.51 11.45 14.50
N LEU A 276 14.51 11.73 13.19
CA LEU A 276 13.29 11.69 12.39
C LEU A 276 12.72 10.26 12.29
N LYS A 277 13.57 9.23 12.22
CA LYS A 277 13.11 7.85 12.12
C LYS A 277 12.38 7.45 13.40
N ASP A 278 12.93 7.79 14.55
CA ASP A 278 12.28 7.53 15.84
C ASP A 278 11.02 8.38 16.03
N THR A 279 11.02 9.63 15.53
CA THR A 279 9.81 10.48 15.48
C THR A 279 8.68 9.78 14.71
N LEU A 280 8.99 9.26 13.52
CA LEU A 280 8.04 8.54 12.68
C LEU A 280 7.59 7.21 13.34
N GLY A 281 8.51 6.45 13.94
CA GLY A 281 8.21 5.22 14.67
C GLY A 281 7.26 5.44 15.86
N ASN A 282 7.52 6.50 16.63
CA ASN A 282 6.67 6.88 17.74
C ASN A 282 5.31 7.44 17.27
N PHE A 283 5.28 8.21 16.18
CA PHE A 283 4.02 8.62 15.57
C PHE A 283 3.18 7.39 15.15
N ALA A 284 3.80 6.39 14.51
CA ALA A 284 3.10 5.20 14.02
C ALA A 284 2.48 4.34 15.14
N LYS A 285 3.17 4.17 16.28
CA LYS A 285 2.60 3.43 17.43
C LYS A 285 1.40 4.16 18.05
N HIS A 286 1.43 5.50 18.10
CA HIS A 286 0.31 6.33 18.57
C HIS A 286 -0.85 6.32 17.59
N MET A 287 -0.60 6.28 16.29
CA MET A 287 -1.64 6.06 15.27
C MET A 287 -2.32 4.68 15.40
N ALA A 288 -1.58 3.63 15.79
CA ALA A 288 -2.17 2.31 16.05
C ALA A 288 -3.06 2.28 17.30
N ALA A 289 -2.68 2.99 18.36
CA ALA A 289 -3.45 3.06 19.60
C ALA A 289 -4.60 4.09 19.55
N LEU A 290 -4.43 5.16 18.77
CA LEU A 290 -5.23 6.39 18.78
C LEU A 290 -5.37 6.97 20.20
N ASP A 291 -4.26 7.13 20.91
CA ASP A 291 -4.17 7.60 22.31
C ASP A 291 -3.56 9.01 22.45
N PHE A 292 -3.78 9.85 21.44
CA PHE A 292 -3.61 11.31 21.50
C PHE A 292 -4.48 11.95 22.60
N GLU A 293 -4.30 13.23 22.87
CA GLU A 293 -5.07 13.96 23.89
C GLU A 293 -6.60 13.83 23.68
N ASN A 294 -7.05 13.85 22.42
CA ASN A 294 -8.45 13.62 22.00
C ASN A 294 -8.71 12.19 21.48
N GLY A 295 -7.90 11.22 21.90
CA GLY A 295 -7.94 9.84 21.41
C GLY A 295 -9.28 9.13 21.61
N ASP A 296 -10.03 9.45 22.67
CA ASP A 296 -11.37 8.87 22.90
C ASP A 296 -12.35 9.22 21.76
N SER A 297 -12.31 10.46 21.27
CA SER A 297 -13.10 10.92 20.13
C SER A 297 -12.71 10.22 18.83
N TYR A 298 -11.40 10.12 18.56
CA TYR A 298 -10.88 9.42 17.39
C TYR A 298 -11.30 7.95 17.39
N ARG A 299 -11.19 7.29 18.54
CA ARG A 299 -11.59 5.89 18.71
C ARG A 299 -13.08 5.70 18.61
N ALA A 300 -13.90 6.62 19.13
CA ALA A 300 -15.34 6.57 18.96
C ALA A 300 -15.72 6.59 17.47
N ARG A 301 -15.11 7.48 16.69
CA ARG A 301 -15.32 7.56 15.24
C ARG A 301 -14.76 6.34 14.49
N LEU A 302 -13.57 5.85 14.83
CA LEU A 302 -13.03 4.61 14.26
C LEU A 302 -13.96 3.42 14.52
N ASN A 303 -14.47 3.29 15.75
CA ASN A 303 -15.40 2.21 16.10
C ASN A 303 -16.71 2.31 15.32
N GLU A 304 -17.22 3.52 15.09
CA GLU A 304 -18.38 3.75 14.23
C GLU A 304 -18.09 3.29 12.79
N LEU A 305 -16.93 3.66 12.22
CA LEU A 305 -16.53 3.24 10.87
C LEU A 305 -16.40 1.72 10.76
N LEU A 306 -15.72 1.08 11.71
CA LEU A 306 -15.57 -0.38 11.73
C LEU A 306 -16.92 -1.09 11.94
N SER A 307 -17.88 -0.44 12.60
CA SER A 307 -19.24 -0.96 12.80
C SER A 307 -20.17 -0.72 11.60
N ALA A 308 -19.95 0.37 10.85
CA ALA A 308 -20.73 0.72 9.66
C ALA A 308 -20.57 -0.34 8.56
N GLY A 309 -19.41 -1.00 8.51
CA GLY A 309 -19.17 -2.05 7.55
C GLY A 309 -17.80 -2.69 7.65
N SER A 310 -17.77 -3.98 7.34
CA SER A 310 -16.55 -4.78 7.40
C SER A 310 -15.52 -4.38 6.32
N TRP A 311 -15.90 -3.55 5.35
CA TRP A 311 -14.99 -3.01 4.33
C TRP A 311 -13.97 -2.03 4.90
N ASN A 312 -14.35 -1.21 5.90
CA ASN A 312 -13.42 -0.26 6.52
C ASN A 312 -12.25 -0.98 7.19
N TRP A 313 -12.47 -2.19 7.72
CA TRP A 313 -11.40 -3.02 8.30
C TRP A 313 -10.25 -3.24 7.33
N GLN A 314 -10.53 -3.66 6.10
CA GLN A 314 -9.50 -4.02 5.12
C GLN A 314 -8.85 -2.80 4.49
N GLN A 315 -9.53 -1.66 4.44
CA GLN A 315 -8.92 -0.42 3.95
C GLN A 315 -7.92 0.12 4.98
N ILE A 316 -8.24 0.01 6.26
CA ILE A 316 -7.45 0.60 7.36
C ILE A 316 -6.33 -0.33 7.81
N TYR A 317 -6.62 -1.60 8.06
CA TYR A 317 -5.67 -2.54 8.62
C TYR A 317 -4.95 -3.34 7.54
N THR A 318 -3.64 -3.45 7.69
CA THR A 318 -2.83 -4.31 6.83
C THR A 318 -2.96 -5.75 7.28
N MET A 319 -3.17 -6.65 6.33
CA MET A 319 -3.25 -8.10 6.55
C MET A 319 -2.07 -8.80 5.86
N PRO A 320 -0.93 -8.98 6.56
CA PRO A 320 0.20 -9.73 6.03
C PRO A 320 -0.15 -11.16 5.61
N GLU A 321 0.48 -11.61 4.53
CA GLU A 321 0.28 -12.94 3.96
C GLU A 321 1.21 -13.96 4.60
N THR A 322 0.78 -15.21 4.77
CA THR A 322 1.62 -16.28 5.32
C THR A 322 1.41 -17.60 4.59
N THR A 323 2.48 -18.38 4.47
CA THR A 323 2.45 -19.74 3.92
C THR A 323 2.67 -20.81 5.00
N ASP A 324 3.20 -20.44 6.16
CA ASP A 324 3.61 -21.36 7.24
C ASP A 324 2.96 -21.05 8.60
N GLY A 325 2.16 -19.97 8.68
CA GLY A 325 1.49 -19.49 9.88
C GLY A 325 2.39 -18.78 10.89
N LYS A 326 3.67 -18.58 10.58
CA LYS A 326 4.69 -17.98 11.47
C LYS A 326 5.39 -16.79 10.86
N THR A 327 5.76 -16.91 9.59
CA THR A 327 6.39 -15.86 8.81
C THR A 327 5.31 -15.19 8.00
N TYR A 328 5.23 -13.87 8.10
CA TYR A 328 4.25 -13.07 7.40
C TYR A 328 4.93 -11.98 6.59
N THR A 329 4.55 -11.84 5.32
CA THR A 329 5.10 -10.81 4.42
C THR A 329 4.03 -9.75 4.19
N VAL A 330 4.43 -8.47 4.18
CA VAL A 330 3.52 -7.39 3.81
C VAL A 330 3.04 -7.58 2.35
N PRO A 331 1.75 -7.41 2.04
CA PRO A 331 1.28 -7.47 0.66
C PRO A 331 1.99 -6.40 -0.18
N THR A 332 2.38 -6.75 -1.41
CA THR A 332 3.22 -5.88 -2.26
C THR A 332 2.60 -4.49 -2.47
N GLU A 333 1.28 -4.41 -2.62
CA GLU A 333 0.53 -3.17 -2.80
C GLU A 333 0.36 -2.35 -1.51
N ARG A 334 0.62 -2.96 -0.33
CA ARG A 334 0.57 -2.34 0.99
C ARG A 334 1.95 -2.07 1.58
N ALA A 335 3.03 -2.48 0.90
CA ALA A 335 4.39 -2.18 1.30
C ALA A 335 4.55 -0.65 1.47
N PRO A 336 5.02 -0.18 2.63
CA PRO A 336 5.04 1.24 2.93
C PRO A 336 6.01 2.02 2.03
N GLN A 337 5.62 3.19 1.57
CA GLN A 337 6.54 4.22 1.07
C GLN A 337 7.18 4.97 2.25
N PHE A 338 8.11 5.90 2.00
CA PHE A 338 8.69 6.74 3.06
C PHE A 338 7.60 7.39 3.93
N ALA A 339 7.73 7.29 5.26
CA ALA A 339 6.75 7.73 6.26
C ALA A 339 5.37 7.04 6.16
N GLY A 340 5.18 6.11 5.21
CA GLY A 340 4.04 5.23 5.16
C GLY A 340 4.12 4.17 6.25
N LEU A 341 3.00 3.86 6.87
CA LEU A 341 2.88 2.91 7.96
C LEU A 341 1.80 1.86 7.72
N ASN A 342 1.98 0.72 8.38
CA ASN A 342 1.02 -0.36 8.45
C ASN A 342 0.61 -0.56 9.91
N ILE A 343 -0.70 -0.70 10.13
CA ILE A 343 -1.27 -1.12 11.42
C ILE A 343 -1.79 -2.54 11.23
N ILE A 344 -1.22 -3.48 11.99
CA ILE A 344 -1.53 -4.90 11.89
C ILE A 344 -2.17 -5.36 13.21
N PRO A 345 -3.49 -5.58 13.25
CA PRO A 345 -4.15 -6.14 14.41
C PRO A 345 -3.65 -7.55 14.75
N LEU A 346 -3.40 -7.82 16.02
CA LEU A 346 -2.87 -9.10 16.50
C LEU A 346 -3.93 -9.89 17.28
N GLU A 347 -3.98 -11.19 17.05
CA GLU A 347 -4.76 -12.16 17.82
C GLU A 347 -3.80 -12.85 18.81
N VAL A 348 -3.76 -12.34 20.04
CA VAL A 348 -2.80 -12.79 21.06
C VAL A 348 -3.23 -14.12 21.66
N SER A 349 -2.31 -15.08 21.70
CA SER A 349 -2.58 -16.46 22.13
C SER A 349 -1.63 -16.94 23.25
N GLY A 350 -0.46 -16.32 23.38
CA GLY A 350 0.56 -16.60 24.38
C GLY A 350 0.57 -15.64 25.56
N SER A 351 1.49 -15.87 26.49
CA SER A 351 1.78 -14.95 27.61
C SER A 351 2.76 -13.82 27.24
N GLU A 352 3.38 -13.92 26.07
CA GLU A 352 4.33 -12.96 25.50
C GLU A 352 4.05 -12.85 23.99
N ILE A 353 4.35 -11.70 23.40
CA ILE A 353 4.31 -11.43 21.96
C ILE A 353 5.75 -11.20 21.52
N SER A 354 6.23 -11.95 20.53
CA SER A 354 7.59 -11.82 19.99
C SER A 354 7.53 -11.61 18.49
N VAL A 355 8.20 -10.55 18.01
CA VAL A 355 8.25 -10.13 16.61
C VAL A 355 9.70 -9.95 16.20
N LYS A 356 10.12 -10.65 15.16
CA LYS A 356 11.36 -10.34 14.44
C LYS A 356 11.02 -9.65 13.13
N LEU A 357 11.60 -8.48 12.89
CA LEU A 357 11.40 -7.72 11.66
C LEU A 357 12.54 -8.01 10.69
N LYS A 358 12.22 -8.17 9.40
CA LYS A 358 13.20 -8.31 8.32
C LYS A 358 12.80 -7.44 7.14
N GLY A 359 13.65 -6.52 6.74
CA GLY A 359 13.55 -5.79 5.50
C GLY A 359 13.76 -6.72 4.31
N GLU A 360 12.91 -6.58 3.29
CA GLU A 360 12.95 -7.41 2.07
C GLU A 360 13.43 -6.60 0.87
N THR A 361 14.52 -5.85 1.05
CA THR A 361 15.13 -5.02 0.01
C THR A 361 16.61 -4.73 0.32
N ASP A 362 17.40 -4.48 -0.72
CA ASP A 362 18.82 -4.08 -0.67
C ASP A 362 19.03 -2.60 -1.00
N ILE A 363 17.95 -1.83 -1.11
CA ILE A 363 18.01 -0.39 -1.31
C ILE A 363 18.89 0.22 -0.21
N ASN A 364 19.98 0.86 -0.62
CA ASN A 364 20.89 1.49 0.33
C ASN A 364 20.16 2.59 1.11
N GLY A 365 20.22 2.51 2.44
CA GLY A 365 19.52 3.41 3.36
C GLY A 365 18.06 3.02 3.63
N ALA A 366 17.54 1.90 3.10
CA ALA A 366 16.25 1.37 3.54
C ALA A 366 16.28 1.03 5.04
N ASP A 367 15.22 1.42 5.75
CA ASP A 367 15.11 1.20 7.20
C ASP A 367 13.64 1.31 7.63
N TRP A 368 13.33 0.77 8.81
CA TRP A 368 11.98 0.71 9.37
C TRP A 368 12.02 0.95 10.88
N ARG A 369 10.89 1.39 11.43
CA ARG A 369 10.61 1.31 12.87
C ARG A 369 9.34 0.50 13.09
N ALA A 370 9.41 -0.44 14.01
CA ALA A 370 8.28 -1.24 14.44
C ALA A 370 8.06 -1.14 15.95
N CYS A 371 6.81 -1.34 16.38
CA CYS A 371 6.42 -1.33 17.79
C CYS A 371 5.25 -2.28 18.05
N ILE A 372 5.38 -3.09 19.11
CA ILE A 372 4.26 -3.88 19.66
C ILE A 372 3.43 -2.96 20.54
N VAL A 373 2.16 -2.77 20.18
CA VAL A 373 1.22 -1.89 20.86
C VAL A 373 0.17 -2.74 21.57
N GLN A 374 0.06 -2.61 22.89
CA GLN A 374 -0.92 -3.34 23.69
C GLN A 374 -1.84 -2.37 24.42
N ARG A 375 -3.15 -2.55 24.29
CA ARG A 375 -4.15 -1.70 24.95
C ARG A 375 -5.04 -2.52 25.88
N ALA A 376 -5.11 -2.11 27.14
CA ALA A 376 -5.99 -2.70 28.14
C ALA A 376 -7.43 -2.22 27.96
N ALA A 377 -8.39 -2.96 28.53
CA ALA A 377 -9.82 -2.62 28.47
C ALA A 377 -10.17 -1.27 29.12
N ASP A 378 -9.36 -0.76 30.04
CA ASP A 378 -9.53 0.55 30.68
C ASP A 378 -8.96 1.72 29.86
N GLY A 379 -8.35 1.42 28.71
CA GLY A 379 -7.76 2.39 27.80
C GLY A 379 -6.26 2.60 27.97
N THR A 380 -5.64 2.04 29.02
CA THR A 380 -4.19 2.13 29.21
C THR A 380 -3.46 1.46 28.07
N VAL A 381 -2.46 2.13 27.49
CA VAL A 381 -1.62 1.61 26.41
C VAL A 381 -0.22 1.32 26.93
N LYS A 382 0.38 0.22 26.48
CA LYS A 382 1.77 -0.13 26.68
C LYS A 382 2.43 -0.38 25.33
N TYR A 383 3.59 0.24 25.14
CA TYR A 383 4.44 0.10 23.96
C TYR A 383 5.66 -0.76 24.29
N SER A 384 6.15 -1.51 23.29
CA SER A 384 7.54 -1.97 23.30
C SER A 384 8.49 -0.80 23.01
N ASP A 385 9.78 -1.02 23.22
CA ASP A 385 10.80 -0.20 22.55
C ASP A 385 10.62 -0.28 21.02
N LEU A 386 11.02 0.77 20.30
CA LEU A 386 11.09 0.73 18.84
C LEU A 386 12.20 -0.25 18.42
N PHE A 387 11.95 -1.02 17.37
CA PHE A 387 12.92 -1.96 16.82
C PHE A 387 12.97 -1.87 15.30
N SER A 388 14.09 -2.27 14.70
CA SER A 388 14.43 -2.05 13.30
C SER A 388 14.68 -3.36 12.55
N ASP A 389 15.17 -3.27 11.31
CA ASP A 389 15.51 -4.44 10.50
C ASP A 389 16.52 -5.35 11.21
N GLY A 390 16.22 -6.65 11.21
CA GLY A 390 17.04 -7.69 11.84
C GLY A 390 16.83 -7.85 13.34
N ASP A 391 16.16 -6.90 14.00
CA ASP A 391 15.88 -6.95 15.43
C ASP A 391 14.75 -7.92 15.77
N THR A 392 14.78 -8.44 17.00
CA THR A 392 13.68 -9.21 17.59
C THR A 392 13.24 -8.53 18.88
N CYS A 393 11.97 -8.14 18.94
CA CYS A 393 11.35 -7.57 20.13
C CYS A 393 10.43 -8.60 20.80
N THR A 394 10.43 -8.68 22.13
CA THR A 394 9.55 -9.58 22.90
C THR A 394 8.97 -8.85 24.10
N GLU A 395 7.65 -8.81 24.18
CA GLU A 395 6.91 -8.15 25.26
C GLU A 395 5.98 -9.11 25.99
N ALA A 396 5.96 -9.03 27.32
CA ALA A 396 4.95 -9.72 28.12
C ALA A 396 3.57 -9.14 27.84
N VAL A 397 2.57 -10.02 27.77
CA VAL A 397 1.17 -9.62 27.58
C VAL A 397 0.67 -8.90 28.82
N ILE A 398 0.10 -7.70 28.63
CA ILE A 398 -0.41 -6.90 29.74
C ILE A 398 -1.68 -7.50 30.36
N PRO A 399 -1.94 -7.26 31.66
CA PRO A 399 -3.21 -7.65 32.28
C PRO A 399 -4.41 -6.98 31.58
N ASN A 400 -5.53 -7.70 31.47
CA ASN A 400 -6.77 -7.21 30.86
C ASN A 400 -6.60 -6.66 29.43
N LEU A 401 -5.68 -7.26 28.65
CA LEU A 401 -5.51 -6.95 27.23
C LEU A 401 -6.87 -6.99 26.50
N SER A 402 -7.19 -5.89 25.82
CA SER A 402 -8.38 -5.77 24.98
C SER A 402 -8.01 -5.81 23.49
N GLU A 403 -6.90 -5.16 23.13
CA GLU A 403 -6.45 -5.03 21.75
C GLU A 403 -4.92 -5.08 21.72
N ALA A 404 -4.37 -5.65 20.65
CA ALA A 404 -2.95 -5.60 20.36
C ALA A 404 -2.74 -5.33 18.87
N TYR A 405 -1.69 -4.57 18.56
CA TYR A 405 -1.31 -4.22 17.21
C TYR A 405 0.21 -4.33 17.07
N LEU A 406 0.66 -4.59 15.85
CA LEU A 406 2.01 -4.26 15.40
C LEU A 406 1.91 -3.04 14.49
N SER A 407 2.65 -1.99 14.80
CA SER A 407 2.88 -0.87 13.89
C SER A 407 4.23 -1.07 13.20
N VAL A 408 4.29 -0.81 11.89
CA VAL A 408 5.54 -0.80 11.11
C VAL A 408 5.50 0.40 10.17
N ILE A 409 6.51 1.26 10.23
CA ILE A 409 6.65 2.45 9.37
C ILE A 409 7.99 2.41 8.64
N ALA A 410 8.00 2.76 7.35
CA ALA A 410 9.25 2.88 6.61
C ALA A 410 9.92 4.23 6.92
N THR A 411 11.18 4.15 7.32
CA THR A 411 12.00 5.28 7.75
C THR A 411 13.37 5.27 7.06
N PRO A 412 13.42 5.17 5.71
CA PRO A 412 14.67 5.17 4.97
C PRO A 412 15.48 6.45 5.22
N ASP A 413 16.77 6.40 4.89
CA ASP A 413 17.65 7.56 4.91
C ASP A 413 17.15 8.68 3.99
N ASN A 414 17.49 9.92 4.32
CA ASN A 414 16.96 11.11 3.67
C ASN A 414 17.24 11.19 2.16
N ASP A 415 18.37 10.64 1.70
CA ASP A 415 18.76 10.59 0.29
C ASP A 415 18.20 9.37 -0.47
N THR A 416 17.44 8.49 0.19
CA THR A 416 16.91 7.25 -0.40
C THR A 416 15.49 7.41 -0.97
N TYR A 417 14.72 8.41 -0.54
CA TYR A 417 13.32 8.58 -0.97
C TYR A 417 13.08 9.80 -1.86
N LEU A 418 12.02 9.73 -2.67
CA LEU A 418 11.62 10.81 -3.57
C LEU A 418 10.82 11.89 -2.84
N LYS A 419 11.34 13.12 -2.83
CA LYS A 419 10.65 14.29 -2.26
C LYS A 419 9.65 14.83 -3.28
N THR A 420 8.38 14.89 -2.90
CA THR A 420 7.28 15.37 -3.75
C THR A 420 6.47 16.46 -3.07
N GLY A 421 5.77 17.28 -3.85
CA GLY A 421 4.82 18.29 -3.38
C GLY A 421 3.48 18.14 -4.10
N LEU A 422 2.70 19.22 -4.20
CA LEU A 422 1.32 19.17 -4.69
C LEU A 422 1.24 19.08 -6.25
N PRO A 423 0.69 18.00 -6.83
CA PRO A 423 0.52 17.83 -8.27
C PRO A 423 -0.72 18.56 -8.81
N TYR A 424 -0.76 19.90 -8.74
CA TYR A 424 -1.91 20.74 -9.18
C TYR A 424 -2.33 20.63 -10.66
N GLY A 425 -1.58 19.91 -11.51
CA GLY A 425 -1.90 19.77 -12.93
C GLY A 425 -0.82 19.06 -13.73
N PRO A 426 -1.05 18.82 -15.03
CA PRO A 426 -0.19 17.97 -15.88
C PRO A 426 1.21 18.57 -16.10
N ASP A 427 1.31 19.90 -16.08
CA ASP A 427 2.58 20.61 -16.24
C ASP A 427 3.27 20.91 -14.91
N SER A 428 2.64 20.59 -13.76
CA SER A 428 3.21 20.79 -12.43
C SER A 428 4.57 20.09 -12.31
N GLU A 429 5.47 20.64 -11.50
CA GLU A 429 6.75 19.99 -11.18
C GLU A 429 6.51 18.57 -10.66
N PHE A 430 5.54 18.41 -9.76
CA PHE A 430 5.21 17.13 -9.11
C PHE A 430 4.17 16.29 -9.85
N ALA A 431 3.86 16.62 -11.11
CA ALA A 431 2.89 15.88 -11.89
C ALA A 431 3.27 14.40 -12.05
N GLU A 432 2.27 13.52 -12.14
CA GLU A 432 2.45 12.06 -12.25
C GLU A 432 3.28 11.65 -13.48
N THR A 433 3.28 12.45 -14.55
CA THR A 433 4.14 12.23 -15.74
C THR A 433 5.63 12.44 -15.47
N LYS A 434 5.99 13.14 -14.40
CA LYS A 434 7.38 13.46 -14.01
C LYS A 434 7.82 12.69 -12.77
N HIS A 435 6.88 12.44 -11.86
CA HIS A 435 7.09 11.69 -10.62
C HIS A 435 6.06 10.54 -10.52
N PRO A 436 6.12 9.55 -11.42
CA PRO A 436 5.14 8.47 -11.45
C PRO A 436 5.20 7.63 -10.17
N PHE A 437 4.10 6.96 -9.85
CA PHE A 437 3.99 6.02 -8.74
C PHE A 437 5.12 5.00 -8.72
N THR A 438 5.51 4.47 -9.87
CA THR A 438 6.59 3.51 -10.01
C THR A 438 7.99 4.07 -9.68
N ALA A 439 8.14 5.40 -9.57
CA ALA A 439 9.36 6.04 -9.08
C ALA A 439 9.32 6.35 -7.57
N LYS A 440 8.16 6.16 -6.92
CA LYS A 440 7.99 6.30 -5.47
C LYS A 440 8.29 4.95 -4.83
N GLU A 441 9.49 4.84 -4.30
CA GLU A 441 10.02 3.59 -3.74
C GLU A 441 9.15 3.03 -2.62
N ARG A 442 9.05 1.70 -2.55
CA ARG A 442 8.35 0.98 -1.47
C ARG A 442 9.34 0.11 -0.71
N TYR A 443 9.09 -0.04 0.59
CA TYR A 443 9.99 -0.71 1.52
C TYR A 443 9.30 -1.96 2.09
N PRO A 444 9.27 -3.08 1.33
CA PRO A 444 8.64 -4.31 1.79
C PRO A 444 9.40 -4.93 2.96
N TYR A 445 8.68 -5.65 3.81
CA TYR A 445 9.22 -6.33 4.97
C TYR A 445 8.47 -7.65 5.24
N SER A 446 9.12 -8.54 5.98
CA SER A 446 8.51 -9.71 6.59
C SER A 446 8.67 -9.69 8.11
N ILE A 447 7.81 -10.45 8.80
CA ILE A 447 7.86 -10.63 10.24
C ILE A 447 7.80 -12.12 10.61
N GLU A 448 8.64 -12.55 11.55
CA GLU A 448 8.43 -13.82 12.25
C GLU A 448 7.68 -13.52 13.56
N LEU A 449 6.47 -14.09 13.71
CA LEU A 449 5.58 -13.81 14.83
C LEU A 449 5.42 -15.04 15.73
N ASN A 450 5.64 -14.87 17.04
CA ASN A 450 5.42 -15.89 18.05
C ASN A 450 4.54 -15.35 19.19
N GLY A 451 3.67 -16.21 19.75
CA GLY A 451 2.75 -15.84 20.84
C GLY A 451 1.52 -15.02 20.41
N ALA A 452 1.43 -14.65 19.15
CA ALA A 452 0.24 -14.08 18.51
C ALA A 452 0.11 -14.55 17.06
N GLY A 453 -1.07 -14.37 16.47
CA GLY A 453 -1.31 -14.44 15.03
C GLY A 453 -1.83 -13.10 14.50
N ILE A 454 -2.08 -13.02 13.19
CA ILE A 454 -2.74 -11.85 12.60
C ILE A 454 -4.24 -11.96 12.83
N LYS A 455 -4.84 -10.91 13.40
CA LYS A 455 -6.28 -10.84 13.60
C LYS A 455 -6.97 -10.53 12.27
N THR A 456 -7.92 -11.37 11.90
CA THR A 456 -8.70 -11.22 10.68
C THR A 456 -10.02 -10.50 10.95
N ARG A 457 -10.62 -9.96 9.89
CA ARG A 457 -11.93 -9.31 9.94
C ARG A 457 -12.99 -10.25 10.52
N THR A 458 -13.78 -9.74 11.48
CA THR A 458 -15.01 -10.44 11.91
C THR A 458 -16.20 -9.99 11.07
N VAL A 459 -16.90 -10.94 10.45
CA VAL A 459 -18.19 -10.70 9.77
C VAL A 459 -19.30 -11.30 10.63
N SER A 460 -20.02 -10.45 11.38
CA SER A 460 -21.05 -10.89 12.33
C SER A 460 -22.41 -11.10 11.65
N THR A 461 -23.10 -12.17 12.03
CA THR A 461 -24.50 -12.45 11.66
C THR A 461 -25.47 -12.31 12.84
N SER A 462 -24.97 -12.01 14.05
CA SER A 462 -25.75 -12.02 15.29
C SER A 462 -26.62 -10.77 15.52
N GLY A 463 -26.46 -9.73 14.69
CA GLY A 463 -27.26 -8.49 14.75
C GLY A 463 -28.57 -8.53 13.96
N ASN A 464 -28.76 -9.53 13.09
CA ASN A 464 -29.89 -9.62 12.18
C ASN A 464 -30.95 -10.60 12.70
N TYR A 465 -31.64 -10.25 13.80
CA TYR A 465 -32.60 -11.15 14.49
C TYR A 465 -33.77 -11.64 13.62
N TRP A 466 -34.03 -10.99 12.48
CA TRP A 466 -35.08 -11.35 11.53
C TRP A 466 -34.59 -12.23 10.38
N GLU A 467 -33.26 -12.37 10.23
CA GLU A 467 -32.65 -13.25 9.25
C GLU A 467 -32.33 -14.60 9.88
N THR A 468 -32.60 -15.66 9.13
CA THR A 468 -32.11 -17.00 9.46
C THR A 468 -31.06 -17.39 8.45
N TYR A 469 -30.12 -18.24 8.86
CA TYR A 469 -29.02 -18.65 8.00
C TYR A 469 -28.98 -20.17 7.87
N SER A 470 -28.62 -20.65 6.68
CA SER A 470 -28.42 -22.07 6.42
C SER A 470 -27.19 -22.28 5.56
N ALA A 471 -26.54 -23.43 5.71
CA ALA A 471 -25.43 -23.82 4.84
C ALA A 471 -25.93 -24.10 3.41
N HIS A 472 -25.23 -23.59 2.40
CA HIS A 472 -25.51 -23.89 1.01
C HIS A 472 -25.20 -25.38 0.71
N PRO A 473 -26.05 -26.13 -0.02
CA PRO A 473 -25.83 -27.55 -0.29
C PRO A 473 -24.55 -27.84 -1.09
N ASN A 474 -24.08 -26.87 -1.87
CA ASN A 474 -22.84 -26.95 -2.63
C ASN A 474 -21.77 -26.04 -1.99
N GLY A 475 -20.85 -26.65 -1.23
CA GLY A 475 -19.71 -25.99 -0.57
C GLY A 475 -19.88 -25.71 0.94
N GLY A 476 -21.10 -25.59 1.45
CA GLY A 476 -21.39 -25.48 2.89
C GLY A 476 -21.30 -24.08 3.50
N GLY A 477 -21.01 -23.05 2.71
CA GLY A 477 -20.97 -21.66 3.18
C GLY A 477 -22.33 -21.11 3.63
N LEU A 478 -22.31 -20.03 4.40
CA LEU A 478 -23.49 -19.51 5.10
C LEU A 478 -24.34 -18.63 4.17
N VAL A 479 -25.64 -18.92 4.06
CA VAL A 479 -26.58 -18.17 3.21
C VAL A 479 -27.77 -17.66 4.02
N SER A 480 -28.08 -16.37 3.88
CA SER A 480 -29.27 -15.74 4.46
C SER A 480 -30.55 -16.29 3.83
N SER A 481 -31.60 -16.44 4.64
CA SER A 481 -32.94 -16.84 4.19
C SER A 481 -33.60 -15.86 3.22
N ASN A 482 -33.08 -14.63 3.13
CA ASN A 482 -33.56 -13.60 2.20
C ASN A 482 -32.80 -13.60 0.87
N ALA A 483 -31.64 -14.25 0.79
CA ALA A 483 -30.85 -14.33 -0.44
C ALA A 483 -31.43 -15.34 -1.43
N GLN A 484 -31.21 -15.10 -2.72
CA GLN A 484 -31.58 -16.00 -3.81
C GLN A 484 -30.33 -16.62 -4.39
N VAL A 485 -30.08 -17.89 -4.09
CA VAL A 485 -28.85 -18.60 -4.50
C VAL A 485 -29.23 -19.87 -5.25
N ASP A 486 -28.76 -19.99 -6.50
CA ASP A 486 -28.99 -21.20 -7.31
C ASP A 486 -28.20 -22.40 -6.76
N SER A 487 -28.75 -23.60 -6.88
CA SER A 487 -28.08 -24.84 -6.42
C SER A 487 -26.76 -25.13 -7.15
N THR A 488 -26.54 -24.51 -8.31
CA THR A 488 -25.31 -24.63 -9.12
C THR A 488 -24.17 -23.76 -8.60
N VAL A 489 -24.46 -22.75 -7.77
CA VAL A 489 -23.45 -21.89 -7.16
C VAL A 489 -22.63 -22.70 -6.15
N TYR A 490 -21.31 -22.53 -6.13
CA TYR A 490 -20.46 -23.06 -5.08
C TYR A 490 -20.21 -21.97 -4.02
N VAL A 491 -20.53 -22.25 -2.77
CA VAL A 491 -20.30 -21.34 -1.64
C VAL A 491 -19.40 -22.05 -0.63
N GLY A 492 -18.13 -21.67 -0.58
CA GLY A 492 -17.11 -22.31 0.26
C GLY A 492 -17.43 -22.21 1.75
N PRO A 493 -16.86 -23.10 2.60
CA PRO A 493 -17.27 -23.23 4.01
C PRO A 493 -17.19 -21.94 4.84
N ASN A 494 -16.24 -21.06 4.52
CA ASN A 494 -16.03 -19.80 5.24
C ASN A 494 -16.68 -18.58 4.54
N ALA A 495 -17.17 -18.76 3.32
CA ALA A 495 -17.82 -17.71 2.54
C ALA A 495 -19.25 -17.45 3.03
N LYS A 496 -19.72 -16.21 2.83
CA LYS A 496 -21.03 -15.77 3.33
C LYS A 496 -21.82 -15.04 2.24
N ILE A 497 -23.09 -15.41 2.09
CA ILE A 497 -24.09 -14.68 1.31
C ILE A 497 -25.13 -14.12 2.28
N LEU A 498 -25.21 -12.80 2.42
CA LEU A 498 -26.02 -12.10 3.42
C LEU A 498 -27.06 -11.19 2.74
N GLY A 499 -28.00 -10.66 3.52
CA GLY A 499 -29.03 -9.74 3.01
C GLY A 499 -29.93 -10.37 1.94
N SER A 500 -30.28 -9.59 0.92
CA SER A 500 -31.15 -9.95 -0.22
C SER A 500 -30.35 -10.22 -1.51
N ALA A 501 -29.08 -10.60 -1.38
CA ALA A 501 -28.21 -10.82 -2.52
C ALA A 501 -28.75 -11.91 -3.47
N LYS A 502 -28.49 -11.74 -4.77
CA LYS A 502 -28.89 -12.68 -5.81
C LYS A 502 -27.65 -13.28 -6.47
N VAL A 503 -27.48 -14.60 -6.35
CA VAL A 503 -26.33 -15.34 -6.88
C VAL A 503 -26.83 -16.48 -7.77
N THR A 504 -26.56 -16.41 -9.08
CA THR A 504 -27.13 -17.33 -10.08
C THR A 504 -26.09 -17.86 -11.06
N GLY A 505 -26.38 -18.97 -11.75
CA GLY A 505 -25.42 -19.58 -12.69
C GLY A 505 -24.35 -20.45 -12.02
N ASN A 506 -23.12 -20.46 -12.56
CA ASN A 506 -21.98 -21.27 -12.12
C ASN A 506 -20.99 -20.47 -11.25
N VAL A 507 -21.47 -19.47 -10.52
CA VAL A 507 -20.65 -18.62 -9.66
C VAL A 507 -19.93 -19.45 -8.59
N ARG A 508 -18.68 -19.08 -8.30
CA ARG A 508 -17.90 -19.66 -7.19
C ARG A 508 -17.56 -18.56 -6.19
N ILE A 509 -17.95 -18.76 -4.94
CA ILE A 509 -17.59 -17.88 -3.82
C ILE A 509 -16.74 -18.71 -2.86
N THR A 510 -15.47 -18.36 -2.70
CA THR A 510 -14.47 -19.15 -1.95
C THR A 510 -13.93 -18.38 -0.75
N ASP A 511 -13.09 -19.06 0.03
CA ASP A 511 -12.33 -18.44 1.11
C ASP A 511 -13.23 -17.69 2.12
N TYR A 512 -12.94 -16.44 2.40
CA TYR A 512 -13.67 -15.58 3.35
C TYR A 512 -14.49 -14.49 2.65
N ALA A 513 -14.77 -14.65 1.35
CA ALA A 513 -15.51 -13.69 0.56
C ALA A 513 -16.95 -13.50 1.08
N VAL A 514 -17.43 -12.27 0.98
CA VAL A 514 -18.78 -11.87 1.41
C VAL A 514 -19.53 -11.22 0.27
N VAL A 515 -20.73 -11.74 -0.03
CA VAL A 515 -21.70 -11.11 -0.92
C VAL A 515 -22.92 -10.71 -0.09
N GLN A 516 -23.30 -9.43 -0.08
CA GLN A 516 -24.33 -8.94 0.82
C GLN A 516 -25.26 -7.87 0.20
N ASP A 517 -26.21 -7.40 1.01
CA ASP A 517 -27.21 -6.38 0.66
C ASP A 517 -28.08 -6.78 -0.55
N ASN A 518 -28.07 -6.02 -1.65
CA ASN A 518 -28.82 -6.30 -2.88
C ASN A 518 -27.88 -6.65 -4.06
N ALA A 519 -26.63 -7.06 -3.77
CA ALA A 519 -25.67 -7.38 -4.80
C ALA A 519 -26.17 -8.53 -5.72
N SER A 520 -25.84 -8.44 -7.00
CA SER A 520 -26.18 -9.45 -8.00
C SER A 520 -24.91 -10.05 -8.61
N VAL A 521 -24.70 -11.35 -8.43
CA VAL A 521 -23.56 -12.10 -8.98
C VAL A 521 -24.08 -13.21 -9.88
N SER A 522 -23.55 -13.34 -11.09
CA SER A 522 -24.11 -14.25 -12.10
C SER A 522 -23.07 -14.86 -13.04
N ASP A 523 -23.53 -15.75 -13.91
CA ASP A 523 -22.75 -16.45 -14.95
C ASP A 523 -21.64 -17.35 -14.38
N ASN A 524 -20.36 -17.05 -14.61
CA ASN A 524 -19.21 -17.85 -14.16
C ASN A 524 -18.27 -17.01 -13.27
N ALA A 525 -18.77 -15.96 -12.63
CA ALA A 525 -17.93 -15.08 -11.81
C ALA A 525 -17.29 -15.84 -10.63
N VAL A 526 -16.07 -15.43 -10.26
CA VAL A 526 -15.31 -16.00 -9.15
C VAL A 526 -15.04 -14.91 -8.11
N ILE A 527 -15.49 -15.15 -6.88
CA ILE A 527 -15.29 -14.23 -5.74
C ILE A 527 -14.47 -14.98 -4.67
N GLY A 528 -13.25 -14.52 -4.39
CA GLY A 528 -12.29 -15.21 -3.52
C GLY A 528 -11.65 -14.33 -2.46
N GLY A 529 -10.69 -14.90 -1.72
CA GLY A 529 -9.95 -14.20 -0.68
C GLY A 529 -10.86 -13.67 0.44
N TYR A 530 -10.69 -12.40 0.80
CA TYR A 530 -11.49 -11.63 1.73
C TYR A 530 -12.41 -10.61 1.03
N ALA A 531 -12.61 -10.73 -0.29
CA ALA A 531 -13.35 -9.78 -1.09
C ALA A 531 -14.77 -9.49 -0.56
N ILE A 532 -15.25 -8.26 -0.79
CA ILE A 532 -16.60 -7.82 -0.41
C ILE A 532 -17.35 -7.32 -1.65
N ILE A 533 -18.52 -7.92 -1.90
CA ILE A 533 -19.50 -7.44 -2.88
C ILE A 533 -20.75 -6.99 -2.11
N ALA A 534 -21.10 -5.71 -2.21
CA ALA A 534 -22.15 -5.14 -1.36
C ALA A 534 -23.05 -4.14 -2.10
N GLU A 535 -24.03 -3.62 -1.38
CA GLU A 535 -25.04 -2.67 -1.87
C GLU A 535 -25.81 -3.17 -3.11
N ASN A 536 -25.64 -2.55 -4.29
CA ASN A 536 -26.31 -2.90 -5.54
C ASN A 536 -25.30 -3.27 -6.64
N ALA A 537 -24.10 -3.70 -6.26
CA ALA A 537 -23.06 -4.10 -7.21
C ALA A 537 -23.52 -5.26 -8.10
N VAL A 538 -23.09 -5.24 -9.36
CA VAL A 538 -23.42 -6.27 -10.36
C VAL A 538 -22.13 -6.89 -10.88
N ILE A 539 -21.97 -8.20 -10.66
CA ILE A 539 -20.84 -8.99 -11.14
C ILE A 539 -21.36 -10.08 -12.09
N SER A 540 -20.77 -10.21 -13.28
CA SER A 540 -21.25 -11.13 -14.33
C SER A 540 -20.15 -11.59 -15.28
N GLY A 541 -20.45 -12.49 -16.21
CA GLY A 541 -19.47 -13.09 -17.11
C GLY A 541 -18.49 -14.02 -16.39
N ASN A 542 -17.20 -13.91 -16.74
CA ASN A 542 -16.08 -14.60 -16.09
C ASN A 542 -15.28 -13.64 -15.19
N ALA A 543 -15.93 -12.59 -14.68
CA ALA A 543 -15.26 -11.60 -13.84
C ALA A 543 -14.71 -12.23 -12.56
N ARG A 544 -13.56 -11.74 -12.10
CA ARG A 544 -12.92 -12.19 -10.87
C ARG A 544 -12.74 -11.05 -9.87
N VAL A 545 -13.20 -11.26 -8.64
CA VAL A 545 -12.96 -10.36 -7.51
C VAL A 545 -12.27 -11.16 -6.40
N ASP A 546 -11.06 -10.80 -6.01
CA ASP A 546 -10.22 -11.64 -5.13
C ASP A 546 -9.40 -10.77 -4.14
N ASP A 547 -8.53 -11.40 -3.36
CA ASP A 547 -7.67 -10.74 -2.35
C ASP A 547 -8.51 -10.00 -1.31
N THR A 548 -8.29 -8.70 -1.10
CA THR A 548 -9.03 -7.85 -0.17
C THR A 548 -9.95 -6.86 -0.90
N ALA A 549 -10.14 -7.06 -2.21
CA ALA A 549 -10.86 -6.15 -3.08
C ALA A 549 -12.32 -5.90 -2.67
N MET A 550 -12.84 -4.72 -3.02
CA MET A 550 -14.21 -4.32 -2.71
C MET A 550 -14.93 -3.82 -3.95
N VAL A 551 -16.17 -4.28 -4.14
CA VAL A 551 -17.07 -3.77 -5.19
C VAL A 551 -18.43 -3.45 -4.58
N MET A 552 -18.79 -2.17 -4.56
CA MET A 552 -19.99 -1.66 -3.87
C MET A 552 -20.69 -0.57 -4.70
N GLY A 553 -21.71 0.10 -4.15
CA GLY A 553 -22.52 1.04 -4.92
C GLY A 553 -23.43 0.35 -5.93
N LYS A 554 -23.48 0.89 -7.14
CA LYS A 554 -24.05 0.28 -8.35
C LYS A 554 -22.95 -0.11 -9.33
N ALA A 555 -21.75 -0.39 -8.85
CA ALA A 555 -20.62 -0.74 -9.71
C ALA A 555 -20.94 -1.99 -10.54
N ASN A 556 -20.43 -2.03 -11.77
CA ASN A 556 -20.65 -3.14 -12.69
C ASN A 556 -19.31 -3.74 -13.12
N VAL A 557 -19.09 -5.02 -12.80
CA VAL A 557 -17.91 -5.77 -13.23
C VAL A 557 -18.37 -6.94 -14.10
N SER A 558 -17.90 -7.00 -15.34
CA SER A 558 -18.38 -7.96 -16.35
C SER A 558 -17.28 -8.42 -17.31
N GLY A 559 -17.58 -9.38 -18.18
CA GLY A 559 -16.59 -9.92 -19.13
C GLY A 559 -15.56 -10.80 -18.41
N ASN A 560 -14.28 -10.60 -18.69
CA ASN A 560 -13.14 -11.25 -18.00
C ASN A 560 -12.42 -10.24 -17.07
N ALA A 561 -13.13 -9.21 -16.61
CA ALA A 561 -12.59 -8.16 -15.76
C ALA A 561 -12.06 -8.69 -14.42
N LYS A 562 -11.08 -7.99 -13.86
CA LYS A 562 -10.43 -8.33 -12.59
C LYS A 562 -10.50 -7.16 -11.62
N VAL A 563 -10.87 -7.44 -10.37
CA VAL A 563 -10.70 -6.53 -9.23
C VAL A 563 -9.98 -7.30 -8.14
N ILE A 564 -8.70 -7.04 -7.96
CA ILE A 564 -7.79 -7.87 -7.15
C ILE A 564 -6.96 -7.00 -6.20
N GLU A 565 -6.11 -7.64 -5.39
CA GLU A 565 -5.29 -7.01 -4.36
C GLU A 565 -6.15 -6.20 -3.37
N SER A 566 -5.91 -4.90 -3.23
CA SER A 566 -6.62 -4.01 -2.33
C SER A 566 -7.53 -3.01 -3.07
N ALA A 567 -7.84 -3.24 -4.34
CA ALA A 567 -8.61 -2.30 -5.15
C ALA A 567 -10.05 -2.13 -4.66
N CYS A 568 -10.55 -0.89 -4.74
CA CYS A 568 -11.91 -0.53 -4.33
C CYS A 568 -12.68 0.10 -5.50
N VAL A 569 -13.82 -0.48 -5.85
CA VAL A 569 -14.70 -0.04 -6.93
C VAL A 569 -16.06 0.34 -6.34
N TYR A 570 -16.46 1.60 -6.53
CA TYR A 570 -17.63 2.19 -5.89
C TYR A 570 -18.49 2.99 -6.88
N GLY A 571 -19.71 3.36 -6.46
CA GLY A 571 -20.56 4.26 -7.24
C GLY A 571 -21.15 3.59 -8.48
N GLU A 572 -21.11 4.24 -9.63
CA GLU A 572 -21.60 3.70 -10.91
C GLU A 572 -20.44 3.25 -11.84
N TYR A 573 -19.27 2.98 -11.26
CA TYR A 573 -18.06 2.59 -11.99
C TYR A 573 -18.25 1.29 -12.76
N LYS A 574 -17.65 1.18 -13.96
CA LYS A 574 -17.78 0.01 -14.83
C LYS A 574 -16.43 -0.61 -15.17
N ILE A 575 -16.30 -1.91 -14.97
CA ILE A 575 -15.13 -2.68 -15.39
C ILE A 575 -15.61 -3.81 -16.30
N SER A 576 -15.06 -3.91 -17.51
CA SER A 576 -15.50 -4.85 -18.54
C SER A 576 -14.36 -5.36 -19.39
N ASP A 577 -14.65 -6.28 -20.32
CA ASP A 577 -13.66 -6.92 -21.19
C ASP A 577 -12.52 -7.59 -20.40
N TYR A 578 -11.27 -7.11 -20.50
CA TYR A 578 -10.12 -7.56 -19.72
C TYR A 578 -9.61 -6.45 -18.78
N GLY A 579 -10.44 -5.46 -18.48
CA GLY A 579 -10.12 -4.38 -17.56
C GLY A 579 -9.72 -4.88 -16.18
N THR A 580 -8.65 -4.32 -15.62
CA THR A 580 -8.11 -4.73 -14.31
C THR A 580 -7.99 -3.54 -13.37
N ALA A 581 -8.56 -3.66 -12.18
CA ALA A 581 -8.27 -2.79 -11.04
C ALA A 581 -7.49 -3.58 -9.99
N LYS A 582 -6.33 -3.06 -9.59
CA LYS A 582 -5.40 -3.70 -8.64
C LYS A 582 -4.67 -2.64 -7.81
N GLY A 583 -3.65 -3.04 -7.06
CA GLY A 583 -2.97 -2.21 -6.09
C GLY A 583 -3.91 -1.80 -4.97
N THR A 584 -3.83 -0.54 -4.57
CA THR A 584 -4.80 0.12 -3.69
C THR A 584 -5.64 1.14 -4.47
N ALA A 585 -5.88 0.88 -5.76
CA ALA A 585 -6.63 1.76 -6.64
C ALA A 585 -8.05 2.02 -6.12
N PHE A 586 -8.50 3.27 -6.20
CA PHE A 586 -9.81 3.69 -5.75
C PHE A 586 -10.62 4.26 -6.93
N CYS A 587 -11.54 3.45 -7.45
CA CYS A 587 -12.36 3.74 -8.61
C CYS A 587 -13.77 4.20 -8.16
N MET A 588 -14.10 5.47 -8.36
CA MET A 588 -15.35 6.10 -7.87
C MET A 588 -16.12 6.84 -8.99
N ALA A 589 -17.28 7.39 -8.61
CA ALA A 589 -18.18 8.11 -9.51
C ALA A 589 -18.66 7.23 -10.68
N ASN A 590 -18.53 7.68 -11.93
CA ASN A 590 -19.07 7.06 -13.13
C ASN A 590 -17.99 6.69 -14.16
N GLY A 591 -16.75 6.47 -13.71
CA GLY A 591 -15.63 6.09 -14.55
C GLY A 591 -15.74 4.66 -15.10
N SER A 592 -14.80 4.30 -15.96
CA SER A 592 -14.76 2.96 -16.54
C SER A 592 -13.38 2.44 -16.90
N ILE A 593 -13.22 1.13 -16.78
CA ILE A 593 -12.09 0.37 -17.29
C ILE A 593 -12.64 -0.68 -18.28
N SER A 594 -12.13 -0.70 -19.50
CA SER A 594 -12.57 -1.64 -20.55
C SER A 594 -11.41 -2.01 -21.46
N GLY A 595 -11.64 -2.83 -22.48
CA GLY A 595 -10.57 -3.34 -23.33
C GLY A 595 -9.51 -4.07 -22.49
N GLN A 596 -8.33 -3.45 -22.38
CA GLN A 596 -7.18 -3.95 -21.62
C GLN A 596 -6.61 -2.87 -20.68
N GLY A 597 -7.46 -1.95 -20.25
CA GLY A 597 -7.06 -0.92 -19.30
C GLY A 597 -6.71 -1.52 -17.95
N VAL A 598 -5.64 -1.02 -17.34
CA VAL A 598 -5.24 -1.38 -15.97
C VAL A 598 -5.17 -0.11 -15.13
N VAL A 599 -5.71 -0.16 -13.92
CA VAL A 599 -5.47 0.85 -12.89
C VAL A 599 -4.82 0.16 -11.69
N ASP A 600 -3.83 0.81 -11.11
CA ASP A 600 -2.92 0.19 -10.14
C ASP A 600 -2.39 1.23 -9.13
N GLY A 601 -1.74 0.76 -8.06
CA GLY A 601 -1.09 1.58 -7.05
C GLY A 601 -2.01 2.63 -6.43
N ASP A 602 -1.55 3.89 -6.45
CA ASP A 602 -2.24 5.06 -5.89
C ASP A 602 -3.32 5.66 -6.80
N TYR A 603 -3.75 4.97 -7.87
CA TYR A 603 -4.81 5.45 -8.78
C TYR A 603 -6.08 5.87 -8.05
N TYR A 604 -6.55 7.09 -8.30
CA TYR A 604 -7.80 7.60 -7.72
C TYR A 604 -8.64 8.27 -8.80
N ASP A 605 -9.91 7.90 -8.90
CA ASP A 605 -10.85 8.49 -9.85
C ASP A 605 -12.18 8.82 -9.19
N ASP A 606 -12.44 10.11 -9.01
CA ASP A 606 -13.73 10.70 -8.63
C ASP A 606 -14.35 11.52 -9.77
N GLY A 607 -13.67 11.60 -10.91
CA GLY A 607 -13.98 12.48 -12.04
C GLY A 607 -14.51 11.76 -13.27
N GLY A 608 -14.75 10.45 -13.19
CA GLY A 608 -15.37 9.65 -14.25
C GLY A 608 -14.46 9.33 -15.42
N LYS A 609 -13.20 8.95 -15.18
CA LYS A 609 -12.22 8.67 -16.23
C LYS A 609 -12.50 7.37 -16.96
N THR A 610 -11.98 7.24 -18.19
CA THR A 610 -12.09 6.02 -18.98
C THR A 610 -10.71 5.49 -19.36
N VAL A 611 -10.37 4.29 -18.88
CA VAL A 611 -9.10 3.61 -19.16
C VAL A 611 -9.38 2.39 -20.05
N THR A 612 -8.87 2.40 -21.28
CA THR A 612 -9.13 1.32 -22.27
C THR A 612 -7.92 0.44 -22.58
N LYS A 613 -6.72 0.91 -22.22
CA LYS A 613 -5.42 0.28 -22.49
C LYS A 613 -4.34 0.93 -21.62
N GLY A 614 -3.24 0.20 -21.40
CA GLY A 614 -2.11 0.68 -20.59
C GLY A 614 -2.44 0.70 -19.10
N THR A 615 -1.44 1.05 -18.28
CA THR A 615 -1.55 1.07 -16.81
C THR A 615 -1.53 2.50 -16.28
N ALA A 616 -2.58 2.90 -15.56
CA ALA A 616 -2.74 4.22 -14.99
C ALA A 616 -2.50 4.23 -13.46
N TYR A 617 -1.86 5.30 -12.98
CA TYR A 617 -1.56 5.56 -11.57
C TYR A 617 -1.99 6.98 -11.17
N GLY A 618 -1.85 7.29 -9.89
CA GLY A 618 -1.91 8.64 -9.36
C GLY A 618 -3.30 9.22 -9.16
N TRP A 619 -3.33 10.34 -8.44
CA TRP A 619 -4.54 11.08 -8.08
C TRP A 619 -5.05 12.01 -9.19
N VAL A 620 -4.25 12.33 -10.22
CA VAL A 620 -4.70 13.22 -11.30
C VAL A 620 -4.10 12.79 -12.63
N SER A 621 -4.76 11.86 -13.29
CA SER A 621 -4.58 11.63 -14.71
C SER A 621 -5.74 12.26 -15.48
N GLN A 622 -5.48 13.43 -16.07
CA GLN A 622 -6.39 13.93 -17.10
C GLN A 622 -6.58 12.85 -18.17
N GLN A 623 -7.70 12.87 -18.90
CA GLN A 623 -7.92 11.86 -19.94
C GLN A 623 -6.76 11.82 -20.95
N SER A 624 -6.10 12.95 -21.20
CA SER A 624 -4.87 13.05 -22.01
C SER A 624 -3.68 12.23 -21.48
N TYR A 625 -3.51 12.09 -20.16
CA TYR A 625 -2.50 11.19 -19.57
C TYR A 625 -2.84 9.75 -19.92
N VAL A 626 -4.10 9.35 -19.70
CA VAL A 626 -4.58 7.98 -19.94
C VAL A 626 -4.42 7.61 -21.42
N ASP A 627 -4.75 8.54 -22.31
CA ASP A 627 -4.66 8.34 -23.75
C ASP A 627 -3.20 8.20 -24.24
N ALA A 628 -2.23 8.70 -23.46
CA ALA A 628 -0.80 8.67 -23.77
C ALA A 628 -0.08 7.41 -23.21
N LEU A 629 -0.75 6.59 -22.40
CA LEU A 629 -0.16 5.39 -21.81
C LEU A 629 0.31 4.40 -22.88
N THR A 630 1.53 3.91 -22.71
CA THR A 630 2.05 2.80 -23.51
C THR A 630 1.33 1.52 -23.13
N TYR A 631 1.13 0.63 -24.10
CA TYR A 631 0.51 -0.67 -23.86
C TYR A 631 1.04 -1.71 -24.84
N THR A 632 1.11 -2.95 -24.36
CA THR A 632 1.40 -4.13 -25.16
C THR A 632 0.14 -4.97 -25.24
N ASP A 633 -0.29 -5.31 -26.45
CA ASP A 633 -1.56 -6.01 -26.67
C ASP A 633 -1.56 -7.39 -25.99
N LYS A 634 -2.64 -7.66 -25.26
CA LYS A 634 -2.99 -8.90 -24.55
C LYS A 634 -2.16 -9.27 -23.32
N LEU A 635 -1.19 -8.43 -22.97
CA LEU A 635 -0.21 -8.76 -21.95
C LEU A 635 -0.86 -8.76 -20.56
N ILE A 636 -0.57 -9.81 -19.77
CA ILE A 636 -0.88 -9.87 -18.33
C ILE A 636 0.33 -9.35 -17.54
N ASN A 637 1.51 -9.91 -17.80
CA ASN A 637 2.76 -9.55 -17.13
C ASN A 637 3.96 -9.75 -18.08
N SER A 638 5.06 -9.05 -17.80
CA SER A 638 6.34 -9.30 -18.45
C SER A 638 7.50 -9.17 -17.46
N TYR A 639 8.14 -10.29 -17.16
CA TYR A 639 9.40 -10.33 -16.44
C TYR A 639 10.55 -10.49 -17.44
N ASP A 640 11.36 -9.46 -17.60
CA ASP A 640 12.62 -9.48 -18.36
C ASP A 640 13.84 -9.28 -17.44
N PHE A 641 13.61 -9.34 -16.12
CA PHE A 641 14.58 -9.17 -15.03
C PHE A 641 15.45 -7.90 -15.12
N SER A 642 15.09 -6.95 -15.97
CA SER A 642 15.76 -5.65 -16.02
C SER A 642 15.32 -4.79 -14.84
N GLY A 643 16.25 -4.06 -14.23
CA GLY A 643 15.99 -3.28 -13.01
C GLY A 643 15.82 -4.14 -11.75
N SER A 644 16.21 -5.42 -11.79
CA SER A 644 16.21 -6.29 -10.62
C SER A 644 17.21 -5.83 -9.56
N ASN A 645 16.90 -6.20 -8.33
CA ASN A 645 17.80 -6.10 -7.19
C ASN A 645 18.00 -7.50 -6.57
N SER A 646 18.74 -7.62 -5.47
CA SER A 646 19.02 -8.93 -4.88
C SER A 646 17.82 -9.62 -4.23
N PHE A 647 16.68 -8.94 -4.10
CA PHE A 647 15.45 -9.44 -3.47
C PHE A 647 14.28 -9.57 -4.44
N SER A 648 14.24 -8.80 -5.52
CA SER A 648 13.05 -8.64 -6.34
C SER A 648 13.36 -8.21 -7.76
N PHE A 649 12.38 -8.39 -8.65
CA PHE A 649 12.42 -7.93 -10.03
C PHE A 649 11.06 -7.39 -10.45
N PRO A 650 11.01 -6.28 -11.21
CA PRO A 650 9.76 -5.64 -11.56
C PRO A 650 9.00 -6.41 -12.65
N ASP A 651 7.66 -6.32 -12.63
CA ASP A 651 6.89 -6.41 -13.87
C ASP A 651 7.07 -5.10 -14.65
N LYS A 652 7.43 -5.22 -15.92
CA LYS A 652 7.71 -4.07 -16.78
C LYS A 652 6.54 -3.09 -16.94
N TYR A 653 5.30 -3.52 -16.74
CA TYR A 653 4.11 -2.73 -17.11
C TYR A 653 3.15 -2.44 -15.96
N ASN A 654 3.41 -2.96 -14.75
CA ASN A 654 2.59 -2.66 -13.58
C ASN A 654 3.46 -2.55 -12.33
N SER A 655 2.85 -2.27 -11.18
CA SER A 655 3.59 -2.07 -9.93
C SER A 655 3.87 -3.36 -9.16
N THR A 656 3.51 -4.53 -9.70
CA THR A 656 3.84 -5.81 -9.05
C THR A 656 5.27 -6.21 -9.36
N TYR A 657 5.91 -6.89 -8.42
CA TYR A 657 7.26 -7.41 -8.56
C TYR A 657 7.27 -8.89 -8.18
N GLY A 658 8.17 -9.65 -8.79
CA GLY A 658 8.52 -10.99 -8.32
C GLY A 658 9.59 -10.90 -7.23
N VAL A 659 9.68 -11.92 -6.38
CA VAL A 659 10.62 -11.98 -5.24
C VAL A 659 11.62 -13.11 -5.47
N LEU A 660 12.91 -12.85 -5.26
CA LEU A 660 13.99 -13.83 -5.36
C LEU A 660 14.18 -14.52 -4.01
N GLU A 661 14.21 -15.85 -4.01
CA GLU A 661 14.28 -16.65 -2.79
C GLU A 661 15.49 -17.58 -2.77
N ASN A 662 15.98 -17.85 -1.55
CA ASN A 662 17.07 -18.79 -1.27
C ASN A 662 18.36 -18.55 -2.08
N GLY A 663 18.65 -17.29 -2.41
CA GLY A 663 19.85 -16.90 -3.15
C GLY A 663 19.74 -17.12 -4.65
N ALA A 664 18.53 -17.18 -5.22
CA ALA A 664 18.34 -16.93 -6.65
C ALA A 664 18.92 -15.56 -7.02
N VAL A 665 19.56 -15.45 -8.18
CA VAL A 665 20.26 -14.22 -8.59
C VAL A 665 19.93 -13.83 -10.02
N THR A 666 19.98 -12.54 -10.30
CA THR A 666 19.94 -12.02 -11.66
C THR A 666 21.35 -11.61 -12.11
N GLU A 667 21.67 -11.87 -13.38
CA GLU A 667 22.93 -11.50 -14.00
C GLU A 667 22.69 -10.56 -15.18
N SER A 668 23.51 -9.51 -15.32
CA SER A 668 23.36 -8.52 -16.40
C SER A 668 23.53 -9.12 -17.80
N GLU A 669 24.26 -10.23 -17.92
CA GLU A 669 24.49 -10.92 -19.18
C GLU A 669 24.78 -12.40 -18.95
N ARG A 670 24.22 -13.25 -19.81
CA ARG A 670 24.58 -14.66 -19.90
C ARG A 670 24.63 -15.10 -21.36
N THR A 671 25.82 -15.47 -21.83
CA THR A 671 26.10 -15.87 -23.22
C THR A 671 25.73 -14.81 -24.27
N SER A 672 24.46 -14.73 -24.69
CA SER A 672 23.92 -13.70 -25.59
C SER A 672 22.61 -13.06 -25.10
N ALA A 673 22.14 -13.44 -23.90
CA ALA A 673 20.97 -12.89 -23.24
C ALA A 673 21.38 -11.83 -22.21
N THR A 674 20.52 -10.86 -21.93
CA THR A 674 20.81 -9.72 -21.03
C THR A 674 19.77 -9.67 -19.93
N ASP A 675 20.19 -9.36 -18.70
CA ASP A 675 19.34 -9.33 -17.51
C ASP A 675 18.60 -10.67 -17.33
N VAL A 676 19.32 -11.73 -16.97
CA VAL A 676 18.75 -13.09 -16.83
C VAL A 676 18.61 -13.50 -15.38
N LEU A 677 17.57 -14.27 -15.05
CA LEU A 677 17.52 -15.04 -13.80
C LEU A 677 18.39 -16.29 -13.92
N THR A 678 19.29 -16.52 -12.97
CA THR A 678 20.13 -17.73 -12.90
C THR A 678 19.84 -18.53 -11.64
N LEU A 679 19.69 -19.85 -11.82
CA LEU A 679 19.34 -20.83 -10.80
C LEU A 679 20.29 -22.02 -10.87
N SER A 680 20.74 -22.50 -9.71
CA SER A 680 21.75 -23.56 -9.59
C SER A 680 21.18 -24.99 -9.58
N GLY A 681 19.86 -25.17 -9.60
CA GLY A 681 19.22 -26.48 -9.38
C GLY A 681 19.14 -26.89 -7.91
N SER A 682 19.55 -26.02 -6.99
CA SER A 682 19.26 -26.16 -5.55
C SER A 682 17.88 -25.57 -5.22
N ASN A 683 17.59 -25.28 -3.95
CA ASN A 683 16.31 -24.71 -3.49
C ASN A 683 16.10 -23.23 -3.91
N GLN A 684 16.58 -22.81 -5.08
CA GLN A 684 16.48 -21.43 -5.57
C GLN A 684 15.26 -21.28 -6.46
N TYR A 685 14.50 -20.21 -6.26
CA TYR A 685 13.34 -19.89 -7.09
C TYR A 685 13.00 -18.40 -6.97
N ALA A 686 12.17 -17.93 -7.89
CA ALA A 686 11.46 -16.67 -7.77
C ALA A 686 9.98 -16.91 -7.48
N VAL A 687 9.40 -16.14 -6.56
CA VAL A 687 7.96 -16.08 -6.31
C VAL A 687 7.33 -15.08 -7.28
N LEU A 688 6.23 -15.49 -7.91
CA LEU A 688 5.50 -14.74 -8.91
C LEU A 688 4.12 -14.34 -8.40
N ASP A 689 3.50 -13.40 -9.11
CA ASP A 689 2.12 -13.00 -8.83
C ASP A 689 1.12 -14.13 -9.12
N ARG A 690 0.08 -14.25 -8.29
CA ARG A 690 -0.92 -15.30 -8.43
C ARG A 690 -1.92 -15.06 -9.56
N SER A 691 -2.09 -13.80 -9.99
CA SER A 691 -3.06 -13.43 -11.02
C SER A 691 -2.71 -13.94 -12.41
N LEU A 692 -1.52 -14.53 -12.58
CA LEU A 692 -1.10 -15.29 -13.77
C LEU A 692 -2.08 -16.41 -14.13
N LEU A 693 -2.79 -16.98 -13.14
CA LEU A 693 -3.82 -17.98 -13.37
C LEU A 693 -5.22 -17.38 -13.63
N TYR A 694 -5.43 -16.07 -13.50
CA TYR A 694 -6.78 -15.48 -13.53
C TYR A 694 -7.24 -15.22 -14.97
N THR A 695 -7.19 -16.25 -15.81
CA THR A 695 -7.56 -16.16 -17.22
C THR A 695 -8.12 -17.49 -17.73
N GLN A 696 -9.01 -17.41 -18.71
CA GLN A 696 -9.57 -18.59 -19.36
C GLN A 696 -8.60 -19.17 -20.39
N ASP A 697 -7.99 -18.29 -21.19
CA ASP A 697 -6.98 -18.60 -22.21
C ASP A 697 -5.62 -18.05 -21.78
N ILE A 698 -4.53 -18.62 -22.29
CA ILE A 698 -3.19 -18.19 -21.90
C ILE A 698 -2.16 -18.47 -22.99
N ASP A 699 -1.22 -17.55 -23.17
CA ASP A 699 -0.01 -17.74 -23.97
C ASP A 699 1.19 -17.40 -23.06
N ILE A 700 1.92 -18.43 -22.66
CA ILE A 700 3.12 -18.32 -21.83
C ILE A 700 4.33 -18.45 -22.76
N GLN A 701 5.18 -17.43 -22.74
CA GLN A 701 6.39 -17.38 -23.53
C GLN A 701 7.58 -17.22 -22.60
N LEU A 702 8.57 -18.09 -22.72
CA LEU A 702 9.82 -17.99 -21.96
C LEU A 702 11.02 -18.50 -22.75
N ALA A 703 12.19 -17.94 -22.49
CA ALA A 703 13.45 -18.44 -23.02
C ALA A 703 14.32 -18.95 -21.88
N VAL A 704 14.87 -20.15 -22.05
CA VAL A 704 15.62 -20.86 -21.01
C VAL A 704 16.91 -21.45 -21.53
N LEU A 705 17.93 -21.50 -20.67
CA LEU A 705 19.20 -22.17 -20.91
C LEU A 705 19.39 -23.24 -19.82
N PRO A 706 19.12 -24.53 -20.11
CA PRO A 706 19.27 -25.61 -19.12
C PRO A 706 20.74 -26.04 -18.97
N ARG A 707 21.14 -26.41 -17.74
CA ARG A 707 22.48 -26.92 -17.41
C ARG A 707 22.50 -28.33 -16.82
N SER A 708 21.34 -28.88 -16.48
CA SER A 708 21.21 -30.26 -16.00
C SER A 708 20.02 -30.94 -16.67
N SER A 709 20.20 -32.22 -16.98
CA SER A 709 19.18 -33.18 -17.41
C SER A 709 18.84 -34.17 -16.27
N GLU A 710 19.44 -34.02 -15.08
CA GLU A 710 19.21 -34.94 -13.96
C GLU A 710 17.81 -34.75 -13.35
N GLY A 711 16.95 -35.76 -13.53
CA GLY A 711 15.60 -35.79 -12.98
C GLY A 711 14.67 -34.76 -13.61
N ARG A 712 13.46 -34.59 -13.03
CA ARG A 712 12.51 -33.59 -13.53
C ARG A 712 13.01 -32.18 -13.17
N GLN A 713 13.08 -31.32 -14.17
CA GLN A 713 13.59 -29.94 -14.06
C GLN A 713 12.46 -28.94 -14.29
N THR A 714 11.81 -28.45 -13.23
CA THR A 714 10.62 -27.57 -13.32
C THR A 714 11.00 -26.11 -13.40
N VAL A 715 10.65 -25.46 -14.51
CA VAL A 715 10.92 -24.03 -14.72
C VAL A 715 9.79 -23.19 -14.17
N LEU A 716 8.53 -23.50 -14.47
CA LEU A 716 7.37 -22.73 -14.00
C LEU A 716 6.42 -23.65 -13.27
N TYR A 717 5.94 -23.23 -12.09
CA TYR A 717 4.92 -23.95 -11.33
C TYR A 717 3.93 -22.96 -10.72
N LEU A 718 2.67 -23.04 -11.12
CA LEU A 718 1.59 -22.18 -10.65
C LEU A 718 0.48 -23.05 -10.04
N GLY A 719 0.34 -23.04 -8.71
CA GLY A 719 -0.71 -23.74 -7.99
C GLY A 719 -0.20 -24.58 -6.81
N ASN A 720 -0.87 -25.69 -6.51
CA ASN A 720 -0.48 -26.61 -5.44
C ASN A 720 -0.32 -28.04 -5.97
N GLU A 721 -0.15 -29.02 -5.08
CA GLU A 721 0.04 -30.43 -5.47
C GLU A 721 -1.17 -31.06 -6.19
N ASN A 722 -2.37 -30.51 -6.00
CA ASN A 722 -3.63 -31.08 -6.51
C ASN A 722 -4.17 -30.34 -7.74
N ALA A 723 -3.87 -29.05 -7.87
CA ALA A 723 -4.27 -28.21 -8.98
C ALA A 723 -3.11 -27.29 -9.35
N TYR A 724 -2.54 -27.47 -10.54
CA TYR A 724 -1.37 -26.73 -11.01
C TYR A 724 -1.27 -26.63 -12.53
N LEU A 725 -0.57 -25.57 -12.96
CA LEU A 725 0.08 -25.48 -14.26
C LEU A 725 1.58 -25.62 -14.04
N SER A 726 2.24 -26.56 -14.73
CA SER A 726 3.70 -26.69 -14.68
C SER A 726 4.34 -26.73 -16.07
N ILE A 727 5.53 -26.15 -16.19
CA ILE A 727 6.40 -26.26 -17.36
C ILE A 727 7.74 -26.80 -16.89
N SER A 728 8.18 -27.92 -17.46
CA SER A 728 9.47 -28.55 -17.13
C SER A 728 10.31 -28.74 -18.40
N MET A 729 11.63 -28.55 -18.30
CA MET A 729 12.55 -28.75 -19.43
C MET A 729 12.90 -30.21 -19.67
N PHE A 730 12.92 -30.98 -18.59
CA PHE A 730 13.10 -32.41 -18.60
C PHE A 730 11.96 -32.95 -17.73
N GLY A 731 10.96 -33.54 -18.39
CA GLY A 731 9.80 -34.17 -17.77
C GLY A 731 10.04 -35.64 -17.48
N GLU A 732 8.98 -36.45 -17.48
CA GLU A 732 9.08 -37.91 -17.28
C GLU A 732 9.85 -38.64 -18.39
N ASN A 733 9.91 -38.07 -19.60
CA ASN A 733 10.56 -38.66 -20.76
C ASN A 733 11.82 -37.86 -21.18
N ASP A 734 12.49 -37.19 -20.23
CA ASP A 734 13.70 -36.37 -20.48
C ASP A 734 13.53 -35.33 -21.60
N THR A 735 12.30 -34.84 -21.78
CA THR A 735 11.88 -33.90 -22.81
C THR A 735 11.00 -32.81 -22.19
N PRO A 736 10.90 -31.62 -22.81
CA PRO A 736 10.06 -30.58 -22.25
C PRO A 736 8.59 -30.99 -22.20
N GLU A 737 7.93 -30.64 -21.10
CA GLU A 737 6.51 -30.94 -20.88
C GLU A 737 5.76 -29.77 -20.26
N VAL A 738 4.48 -29.69 -20.58
CA VAL A 738 3.52 -28.79 -19.91
C VAL A 738 2.38 -29.61 -19.35
N ILE A 739 2.05 -29.40 -18.09
CA ILE A 739 0.93 -30.06 -17.41
C ILE A 739 -0.08 -29.01 -16.98
N LEU A 740 -1.35 -29.24 -17.27
CA LEU A 740 -2.46 -28.51 -16.70
C LEU A 740 -3.32 -29.52 -15.94
N ASN A 741 -3.52 -29.27 -14.66
CA ASN A 741 -4.28 -30.12 -13.77
C ASN A 741 -5.14 -29.24 -12.87
N ASN A 742 -6.47 -29.42 -12.87
CA ASN A 742 -7.37 -28.70 -11.96
C ASN A 742 -8.00 -29.61 -10.90
N SER A 743 -7.34 -30.73 -10.56
CA SER A 743 -7.81 -31.81 -9.67
C SER A 743 -8.93 -32.68 -10.23
N ALA A 744 -9.73 -32.18 -11.17
CA ALA A 744 -10.84 -32.92 -11.77
C ALA A 744 -10.50 -33.50 -13.16
N ASP A 745 -9.71 -32.75 -13.93
CA ASP A 745 -9.26 -33.09 -15.27
C ASP A 745 -7.78 -32.67 -15.42
N SER A 746 -7.06 -33.34 -16.31
CA SER A 746 -5.67 -33.02 -16.58
C SER A 746 -5.27 -33.32 -18.03
N ILE A 747 -4.29 -32.55 -18.51
CA ILE A 747 -3.60 -32.80 -19.77
C ILE A 747 -2.11 -32.62 -19.58
N THR A 748 -1.34 -33.51 -20.22
CA THR A 748 0.11 -33.40 -20.35
C THR A 748 0.46 -33.28 -21.83
N LEU A 749 1.23 -32.26 -22.17
CA LEU A 749 1.79 -32.04 -23.49
C LEU A 749 3.31 -32.22 -23.42
N SER A 750 3.83 -33.33 -23.95
CA SER A 750 5.27 -33.63 -23.94
C SER A 750 5.85 -33.53 -25.35
N SER A 751 6.97 -32.84 -25.48
CA SER A 751 7.78 -32.83 -26.71
C SER A 751 8.29 -34.24 -27.02
N ASP A 752 8.44 -34.57 -28.30
CA ASP A 752 9.14 -35.78 -28.76
C ASP A 752 10.65 -35.59 -28.89
N THR A 753 11.12 -34.35 -28.74
CA THR A 753 12.51 -33.93 -28.95
C THR A 753 13.05 -33.30 -27.66
N PRO A 754 14.20 -33.76 -27.13
CA PRO A 754 14.85 -33.12 -25.99
C PRO A 754 15.46 -31.78 -26.39
N VAL A 755 15.66 -30.90 -25.41
CA VAL A 755 16.46 -29.67 -25.58
C VAL A 755 17.95 -29.96 -25.34
N THR A 756 18.82 -29.17 -25.96
CA THR A 756 20.26 -29.28 -25.76
C THR A 756 20.69 -28.52 -24.51
N LEU A 757 21.49 -29.16 -23.64
CA LEU A 757 22.10 -28.47 -22.51
C LEU A 757 23.06 -27.37 -22.96
N GLY A 758 23.07 -26.24 -22.24
CA GLY A 758 23.92 -25.09 -22.54
C GLY A 758 23.46 -24.24 -23.73
N GLU A 759 22.35 -24.59 -24.39
CA GLU A 759 21.79 -23.80 -25.49
C GLU A 759 20.45 -23.17 -25.08
N TRP A 760 20.21 -21.94 -25.51
CA TRP A 760 18.92 -21.28 -25.30
C TRP A 760 17.82 -21.95 -26.12
N SER A 761 16.69 -22.19 -25.47
CA SER A 761 15.46 -22.65 -26.11
C SER A 761 14.32 -21.70 -25.77
N VAL A 762 13.59 -21.26 -26.80
CA VAL A 762 12.35 -20.49 -26.63
C VAL A 762 11.19 -21.46 -26.53
N LEU A 763 10.55 -21.51 -25.37
CA LEU A 763 9.34 -22.28 -25.12
C LEU A 763 8.13 -21.37 -25.20
N ARG A 764 7.08 -21.88 -25.83
CA ARG A 764 5.79 -21.22 -25.86
C ARG A 764 4.68 -22.22 -25.63
N PHE A 765 3.90 -21.99 -24.60
CA PHE A 765 2.69 -22.75 -24.31
C PHE A 765 1.46 -21.89 -24.63
N VAL A 766 0.59 -22.38 -25.51
CA VAL A 766 -0.67 -21.71 -25.84
C VAL A 766 -1.83 -22.61 -25.49
N LYS A 767 -2.72 -22.12 -24.64
CA LYS A 767 -4.08 -22.61 -24.46
C LYS A 767 -5.04 -21.55 -25.00
N ASN A 768 -5.89 -21.93 -25.95
CA ASN A 768 -6.89 -21.05 -26.55
C ASN A 768 -8.17 -21.83 -26.86
N GLY A 769 -9.26 -21.51 -26.16
CA GLY A 769 -10.48 -22.30 -26.13
C GLY A 769 -10.21 -23.72 -25.63
N SER A 770 -10.61 -24.73 -26.39
CA SER A 770 -10.32 -26.13 -26.05
C SER A 770 -8.92 -26.58 -26.47
N ASN A 771 -8.20 -25.80 -27.29
CA ASN A 771 -6.94 -26.23 -27.88
C ASN A 771 -5.78 -25.87 -26.96
N ALA A 772 -4.82 -26.78 -26.82
CA ALA A 772 -3.57 -26.55 -26.11
C ALA A 772 -2.39 -27.05 -26.95
N ARG A 773 -1.28 -26.31 -26.96
CA ARG A 773 -0.06 -26.72 -27.68
C ARG A 773 1.21 -26.21 -27.00
N LEU A 774 2.27 -26.96 -27.19
CA LEU A 774 3.64 -26.64 -26.80
C LEU A 774 4.47 -26.43 -28.06
N GLU A 775 5.08 -25.26 -28.16
CA GLU A 775 6.06 -24.88 -29.18
C GLU A 775 7.45 -24.78 -28.57
N ILE A 776 8.46 -25.24 -29.31
CA ILE A 776 9.87 -25.07 -28.96
C ILE A 776 10.58 -24.49 -30.18
N ASN A 777 11.26 -23.36 -30.02
CA ASN A 777 11.97 -22.64 -31.08
C ASN A 777 11.08 -22.38 -32.31
N GLY A 778 9.80 -22.06 -32.07
CA GLY A 778 8.79 -21.76 -33.11
C GLY A 778 8.17 -22.99 -33.78
N GLU A 779 8.55 -24.21 -33.41
CA GLU A 779 7.96 -25.44 -33.93
C GLU A 779 6.99 -26.07 -32.93
N VAL A 780 5.78 -26.44 -33.37
CA VAL A 780 4.82 -27.18 -32.54
C VAL A 780 5.35 -28.60 -32.28
N LYS A 781 5.62 -28.93 -31.02
CA LYS A 781 6.12 -30.25 -30.59
C LYS A 781 5.04 -31.14 -29.99
N ALA A 782 4.04 -30.54 -29.36
CA ALA A 782 2.88 -31.27 -28.83
C ALA A 782 1.61 -30.44 -28.96
N SER A 783 0.48 -31.12 -29.14
CA SER A 783 -0.84 -30.48 -29.14
C SER A 783 -1.90 -31.44 -28.62
N GLY A 784 -2.98 -30.88 -28.10
CA GLY A 784 -4.11 -31.63 -27.58
C GLY A 784 -5.31 -30.73 -27.33
N THR A 785 -6.35 -31.34 -26.76
CA THR A 785 -7.55 -30.61 -26.35
C THR A 785 -7.82 -30.82 -24.87
N THR A 786 -8.19 -29.77 -24.15
CA THR A 786 -8.52 -29.84 -22.74
C THR A 786 -9.66 -28.87 -22.40
N SER A 787 -10.40 -29.22 -21.35
CA SER A 787 -11.36 -28.30 -20.72
C SER A 787 -10.71 -27.46 -19.60
N VAL A 788 -9.50 -27.83 -19.16
CA VAL A 788 -8.79 -27.17 -18.07
C VAL A 788 -8.39 -25.75 -18.49
N THR A 789 -8.77 -24.78 -17.68
CA THR A 789 -8.36 -23.37 -17.80
C THR A 789 -7.44 -22.97 -16.65
N PRO A 790 -6.52 -22.01 -16.84
CA PRO A 790 -5.75 -21.45 -15.73
C PRO A 790 -6.66 -20.99 -14.58
N ASP A 791 -7.78 -20.34 -14.89
CA ASP A 791 -8.74 -19.91 -13.87
C ASP A 791 -9.43 -21.09 -13.17
N SER A 792 -9.69 -22.19 -13.88
CA SER A 792 -10.18 -23.42 -13.25
C SER A 792 -9.15 -24.02 -12.30
N ILE A 793 -7.85 -23.90 -12.59
CA ILE A 793 -6.78 -24.32 -11.67
C ILE A 793 -6.85 -23.45 -10.40
N ALA A 794 -6.82 -22.12 -10.55
CA ALA A 794 -6.93 -21.19 -9.43
C ALA A 794 -8.20 -21.40 -8.60
N SER A 795 -9.32 -21.71 -9.24
CA SER A 795 -10.61 -21.96 -8.58
C SER A 795 -10.68 -23.26 -7.77
N HIS A 796 -9.74 -24.19 -7.97
CA HIS A 796 -9.63 -25.44 -7.20
C HIS A 796 -8.56 -25.36 -6.11
N ILE A 797 -7.84 -24.24 -6.01
CA ILE A 797 -6.95 -23.93 -4.90
C ILE A 797 -7.80 -23.36 -3.77
N VAL A 798 -7.84 -24.04 -2.62
CA VAL A 798 -8.45 -23.50 -1.41
C VAL A 798 -7.38 -22.70 -0.66
N SER A 799 -7.64 -21.43 -0.34
CA SER A 799 -6.67 -20.62 0.42
C SER A 799 -6.28 -21.29 1.74
N GLY A 800 -4.99 -21.20 2.10
CA GLY A 800 -4.45 -21.87 3.28
C GLY A 800 -4.19 -23.37 3.14
N THR A 801 -4.35 -23.96 1.94
CA THR A 801 -3.80 -25.30 1.67
C THR A 801 -2.28 -25.24 1.59
N ALA A 802 -1.62 -26.20 2.27
CA ALA A 802 -0.17 -26.32 2.25
C ALA A 802 0.35 -26.42 0.80
N ASN A 803 1.54 -25.87 0.57
CA ASN A 803 2.26 -25.94 -0.70
C ASN A 803 1.58 -25.26 -1.91
N THR A 804 0.70 -24.27 -1.69
CA THR A 804 0.27 -23.39 -2.79
C THR A 804 1.39 -22.40 -3.10
N VAL A 805 1.92 -22.43 -4.32
CA VAL A 805 3.07 -21.61 -4.74
C VAL A 805 2.90 -21.11 -6.18
N TYR A 806 3.52 -19.99 -6.47
CA TYR A 806 3.63 -19.43 -7.82
C TYR A 806 5.11 -19.17 -8.04
N ARG A 807 5.80 -20.11 -8.67
CA ARG A 807 7.27 -20.15 -8.71
C ARG A 807 7.82 -20.24 -10.11
N LEU A 808 8.91 -19.52 -10.32
CA LEU A 808 9.85 -19.72 -11.41
C LEU A 808 11.12 -20.36 -10.83
N GLY A 809 11.43 -21.60 -11.21
CA GLY A 809 12.65 -22.32 -10.86
C GLY A 809 12.47 -23.58 -10.01
N SER A 810 11.28 -23.82 -9.47
CA SER A 810 11.02 -24.92 -8.55
C SER A 810 9.54 -25.32 -8.54
N ASP A 811 9.25 -26.56 -8.15
CA ASP A 811 7.90 -27.06 -7.93
C ASP A 811 7.37 -26.72 -6.51
N CYS A 812 6.13 -27.11 -6.21
CA CYS A 812 5.50 -26.81 -4.93
C CYS A 812 6.18 -27.44 -3.71
N ASN A 813 6.86 -28.58 -3.91
CA ASN A 813 7.52 -29.34 -2.86
C ASN A 813 9.04 -29.11 -2.81
N ASN A 814 9.59 -28.29 -3.71
CA ASN A 814 11.02 -28.07 -3.85
C ASN A 814 11.82 -29.37 -4.03
N GLN A 815 11.31 -30.25 -4.90
CA GLN A 815 11.93 -31.53 -5.25
C GLN A 815 12.47 -31.54 -6.67
N ASN A 816 11.91 -30.71 -7.56
CA ASN A 816 12.22 -30.71 -8.99
C ASN A 816 12.73 -29.34 -9.45
N ASN A 817 13.93 -28.97 -9.00
CA ASN A 817 14.48 -27.62 -9.14
C ASN A 817 15.25 -27.45 -10.44
N PHE A 818 15.08 -26.30 -11.09
CA PHE A 818 15.72 -25.98 -12.34
C PHE A 818 17.17 -25.52 -12.16
N ASN A 819 18.10 -26.21 -12.82
CA ASN A 819 19.48 -25.76 -13.01
C ASN A 819 19.63 -25.11 -14.39
N GLY A 820 19.73 -23.79 -14.43
CA GLY A 820 19.76 -23.05 -15.68
C GLY A 820 19.56 -21.55 -15.53
N SER A 821 19.28 -20.89 -16.64
CA SER A 821 18.93 -19.47 -16.66
C SER A 821 17.64 -19.23 -17.44
N VAL A 822 16.92 -18.16 -17.09
CA VAL A 822 15.69 -17.70 -17.76
C VAL A 822 15.92 -16.25 -18.20
N ASP A 823 15.69 -15.95 -19.48
CA ASP A 823 15.88 -14.58 -20.03
C ASP A 823 14.61 -13.74 -19.91
N PHE A 824 13.45 -14.32 -20.19
CA PHE A 824 12.17 -13.66 -19.94
C PHE A 824 11.06 -14.66 -19.62
N LEU A 825 10.01 -14.16 -18.98
CA LEU A 825 8.70 -14.79 -18.84
C LEU A 825 7.63 -13.75 -19.19
N ARG A 826 6.90 -13.98 -20.28
CA ARG A 826 5.77 -13.14 -20.72
C ARG A 826 4.52 -13.99 -20.71
N VAL A 827 3.45 -13.46 -20.13
CA VAL A 827 2.15 -14.13 -20.12
C VAL A 827 1.10 -13.20 -20.73
N TYR A 828 0.31 -13.75 -21.63
CA TYR A 828 -0.81 -13.07 -22.27
C TYR A 828 -2.11 -13.82 -21.99
N TYR A 829 -3.24 -13.11 -21.92
CA TYR A 829 -4.54 -13.74 -21.63
C TYR A 829 -5.13 -14.50 -22.84
N THR A 830 -4.44 -14.47 -23.98
CA THR A 830 -4.77 -15.21 -25.21
C THR A 830 -3.54 -15.21 -26.12
N GLU A 831 -3.59 -15.97 -27.21
CA GLU A 831 -2.53 -16.05 -28.22
C GLU A 831 -2.08 -14.66 -28.73
N ALA A 832 -0.78 -14.39 -28.54
CA ALA A 832 -0.09 -13.15 -28.93
C ALA A 832 0.89 -13.40 -30.10
N GLU A 833 1.67 -12.39 -30.47
CA GLU A 833 2.77 -12.59 -31.40
C GLU A 833 3.83 -13.49 -30.77
N ALA A 834 4.42 -14.39 -31.56
CA ALA A 834 5.48 -15.28 -31.08
C ALA A 834 6.73 -14.46 -30.69
N PRO A 835 7.54 -14.93 -29.73
CA PRO A 835 8.82 -14.31 -29.41
C PRO A 835 9.70 -14.18 -30.66
N ALA A 836 10.35 -13.03 -30.81
CA ALA A 836 11.25 -12.74 -31.92
C ALA A 836 12.74 -12.90 -31.53
N GLU A 837 13.01 -13.14 -30.24
CA GLU A 837 14.33 -13.29 -29.67
C GLU A 837 15.07 -14.48 -30.29
N THR A 838 16.32 -14.25 -30.68
CA THR A 838 17.23 -15.27 -31.17
C THR A 838 18.52 -15.22 -30.39
N TYR A 839 19.03 -16.37 -29.99
CA TYR A 839 20.24 -16.48 -29.19
C TYR A 839 21.36 -17.08 -30.03
N SER A 840 22.55 -16.48 -29.96
CA SER A 840 23.74 -16.95 -30.67
C SER A 840 24.79 -17.56 -29.74
N GLY A 841 24.67 -17.34 -28.43
CA GLY A 841 25.57 -17.85 -27.41
C GLY A 841 25.17 -19.24 -26.92
N LYS A 842 26.17 -20.00 -26.46
CA LYS A 842 26.00 -21.30 -25.80
C LYS A 842 27.02 -21.47 -24.68
N GLU A 843 26.72 -22.33 -23.73
CA GLU A 843 27.65 -22.83 -22.73
C GLU A 843 28.10 -24.24 -23.12
N ASP A 844 29.41 -24.52 -23.02
CA ASP A 844 29.89 -25.90 -23.18
C ASP A 844 29.63 -26.65 -21.87
N ILE A 845 28.44 -27.25 -21.77
CA ILE A 845 28.04 -28.12 -20.67
C ILE A 845 28.51 -29.53 -21.00
N SER A 846 29.60 -29.97 -20.38
CA SER A 846 29.93 -31.38 -20.34
C SER A 846 29.05 -32.04 -19.28
N GLU A 847 28.16 -32.94 -19.68
CA GLU A 847 27.70 -33.97 -18.74
C GLU A 847 28.95 -34.66 -18.17
N PRO A 848 29.02 -34.94 -16.85
CA PRO A 848 30.18 -35.61 -16.28
C PRO A 848 30.47 -36.90 -17.05
N VAL A 849 31.62 -36.94 -17.71
CA VAL A 849 32.04 -38.04 -18.57
C VAL A 849 32.60 -39.14 -17.68
N ASP A 850 31.79 -40.17 -17.40
CA ASP A 850 32.12 -41.34 -16.57
C ASP A 850 32.52 -41.00 -15.11
N ALA A 851 32.21 -41.90 -14.17
CA ALA A 851 32.67 -41.73 -12.79
C ALA A 851 34.21 -41.77 -12.74
N VAL A 852 34.85 -40.66 -12.37
CA VAL A 852 36.29 -40.64 -12.13
C VAL A 852 36.54 -41.23 -10.74
N THR A 853 37.18 -42.41 -10.69
CA THR A 853 37.54 -43.06 -9.42
C THR A 853 38.30 -42.07 -8.52
N GLY A 854 37.78 -41.85 -7.31
CA GLY A 854 38.31 -40.91 -6.32
C GLY A 854 37.68 -39.51 -6.33
N ASP A 855 36.93 -39.13 -7.36
CA ASP A 855 36.17 -37.87 -7.46
C ASP A 855 34.68 -38.15 -7.21
N ILE A 856 34.30 -38.02 -5.94
CA ILE A 856 33.03 -38.52 -5.42
C ILE A 856 31.96 -37.44 -5.53
N ASN A 857 32.35 -36.16 -5.53
CA ASN A 857 31.43 -35.04 -5.75
C ASN A 857 31.32 -34.61 -7.23
N SER A 858 32.03 -35.29 -8.14
CA SER A 858 32.01 -35.02 -9.59
C SER A 858 32.40 -33.58 -9.94
N ASP A 859 33.40 -33.03 -9.22
CA ASP A 859 33.89 -31.66 -9.42
C ASP A 859 35.18 -31.57 -10.29
N ASP A 860 35.54 -32.69 -10.93
CA ASP A 860 36.76 -32.93 -11.70
C ASP A 860 38.06 -32.81 -10.89
N LYS A 861 37.99 -32.82 -9.55
CA LYS A 861 39.15 -32.69 -8.66
C LYS A 861 39.09 -33.66 -7.49
N ILE A 862 39.94 -34.69 -7.54
CA ILE A 862 40.18 -35.56 -6.38
C ILE A 862 40.88 -34.80 -5.25
N ASN A 863 40.14 -34.44 -4.20
CA ASN A 863 40.60 -33.57 -3.13
C ASN A 863 40.07 -33.99 -1.73
N VAL A 864 40.27 -33.13 -0.72
CA VAL A 864 39.89 -33.44 0.67
C VAL A 864 38.37 -33.55 0.87
N PHE A 865 37.56 -32.91 0.02
CA PHE A 865 36.11 -32.97 0.08
C PHE A 865 35.60 -34.36 -0.31
N ASP A 866 36.20 -35.02 -1.30
CA ASP A 866 35.91 -36.42 -1.65
C ASP A 866 36.20 -37.37 -0.49
N TYR A 867 37.34 -37.17 0.18
CA TYR A 867 37.70 -37.97 1.35
C TYR A 867 36.70 -37.82 2.51
N ILE A 868 36.12 -36.62 2.69
CA ILE A 868 35.07 -36.38 3.68
C ILE A 868 33.75 -37.04 3.24
N LEU A 869 33.40 -36.97 1.95
CA LEU A 869 32.21 -37.62 1.40
C LEU A 869 32.28 -39.14 1.56
N LEU A 870 33.40 -39.76 1.18
CA LEU A 870 33.62 -41.21 1.31
C LEU A 870 33.47 -41.69 2.75
N LYS A 871 34.00 -40.91 3.70
CA LYS A 871 33.82 -41.14 5.14
C LYS A 871 32.36 -41.09 5.57
N ARG A 872 31.60 -40.15 5.03
CA ARG A 872 30.18 -39.99 5.33
C ARG A 872 29.36 -41.16 4.78
N ILE A 873 29.66 -41.60 3.56
CA ILE A 873 29.04 -42.76 2.92
C ILE A 873 29.24 -44.01 3.79
N LEU A 874 30.48 -44.29 4.22
CA LEU A 874 30.80 -45.42 5.09
C LEU A 874 30.15 -45.37 6.48
N CYS A 875 29.80 -44.17 6.97
CA CYS A 875 29.12 -44.02 8.25
C CYS A 875 27.58 -44.15 8.15
N THR A 876 27.01 -44.11 6.95
CA THR A 876 25.55 -44.01 6.76
C THR A 876 24.87 -45.29 6.29
N ASN A 877 25.62 -46.35 5.93
CA ASN A 877 25.09 -47.68 5.54
C ASN A 877 23.95 -47.66 4.48
N GLY A 878 23.80 -46.57 3.71
CA GLY A 878 22.79 -46.44 2.67
C GLY A 878 23.22 -47.10 1.36
N GLU A 879 22.24 -47.55 0.56
CA GLU A 879 22.48 -47.86 -0.86
C GLU A 879 22.88 -46.57 -1.59
N VAL A 880 24.01 -46.61 -2.30
CA VAL A 880 24.46 -45.54 -3.18
C VAL A 880 24.16 -45.91 -4.63
N ASP A 881 23.96 -44.90 -5.50
CA ASP A 881 23.81 -45.15 -6.93
C ASP A 881 25.10 -45.72 -7.55
N ALA A 882 24.99 -46.25 -8.77
CA ALA A 882 26.11 -46.91 -9.45
C ALA A 882 27.29 -45.97 -9.78
N LYS A 883 27.04 -44.66 -9.94
CA LYS A 883 28.07 -43.66 -10.25
C LYS A 883 28.87 -43.32 -8.98
N THR A 884 28.16 -43.08 -7.88
CA THR A 884 28.75 -42.89 -6.55
C THR A 884 29.54 -44.12 -6.10
N LEU A 885 29.04 -45.33 -6.39
CA LEU A 885 29.78 -46.57 -6.16
C LEU A 885 31.09 -46.61 -6.95
N ALA A 886 31.05 -46.35 -8.25
CA ALA A 886 32.24 -46.36 -9.11
C ALA A 886 33.27 -45.28 -8.77
N ALA A 887 32.82 -44.10 -8.33
CA ALA A 887 33.70 -43.03 -7.85
C ALA A 887 34.32 -43.35 -6.47
N SER A 888 33.58 -44.07 -5.62
CA SER A 888 33.99 -44.40 -4.24
C SER A 888 34.82 -45.67 -4.12
N ASP A 889 34.73 -46.59 -5.09
CA ASP A 889 35.46 -47.86 -5.15
C ASP A 889 36.89 -47.63 -5.69
N THR A 890 37.76 -47.15 -4.81
CA THR A 890 39.13 -46.76 -5.15
C THR A 890 40.11 -47.94 -5.21
N ASP A 891 39.74 -49.12 -4.69
CA ASP A 891 40.48 -50.36 -4.93
C ASP A 891 39.89 -51.25 -6.03
N ASN A 892 38.74 -50.87 -6.59
CA ASN A 892 38.06 -51.55 -7.67
C ASN A 892 37.69 -53.01 -7.28
N ASP A 893 37.27 -53.21 -6.03
CA ASP A 893 36.82 -54.50 -5.49
C ASP A 893 35.29 -54.72 -5.60
N GLY A 894 34.57 -53.71 -6.08
CA GLY A 894 33.12 -53.71 -6.27
C GLY A 894 32.33 -53.34 -5.02
N SER A 895 32.98 -52.83 -3.97
CA SER A 895 32.33 -52.43 -2.72
C SER A 895 32.99 -51.18 -2.11
N ILE A 896 32.23 -50.43 -1.30
CA ILE A 896 32.78 -49.29 -0.55
C ILE A 896 33.19 -49.77 0.84
N SER A 897 34.48 -49.68 1.14
CA SER A 897 35.08 -50.22 2.36
C SER A 897 36.04 -49.24 3.04
N LEU A 898 36.52 -49.61 4.23
CA LEU A 898 37.58 -48.84 4.91
C LEU A 898 38.87 -48.77 4.07
N ASN A 899 39.08 -49.74 3.17
CA ASN A 899 40.25 -49.78 2.31
C ASN A 899 40.22 -48.62 1.30
N ASP A 900 39.05 -48.24 0.80
CA ASP A 900 38.88 -47.14 -0.14
C ASP A 900 39.26 -45.79 0.46
N ILE A 901 38.83 -45.54 1.70
CA ILE A 901 39.26 -44.36 2.48
C ILE A 901 40.77 -44.31 2.61
N ILE A 902 41.42 -45.45 2.86
CA ILE A 902 42.87 -45.52 3.04
C ILE A 902 43.59 -45.20 1.74
N ILE A 903 43.09 -45.68 0.61
CA ILE A 903 43.69 -45.47 -0.70
C ILE A 903 43.49 -44.02 -1.15
N LEU A 904 42.27 -43.48 -1.04
CA LEU A 904 41.99 -42.07 -1.31
C LEU A 904 42.88 -41.15 -0.46
N ARG A 905 43.05 -41.45 0.83
CA ARG A 905 43.97 -40.70 1.69
C ARG A 905 45.43 -40.79 1.24
N LYS A 906 45.89 -41.97 0.82
CA LYS A 906 47.26 -42.16 0.33
C LYS A 906 47.49 -41.36 -0.96
N PHE A 907 46.51 -41.32 -1.84
CA PHE A 907 46.54 -40.52 -3.07
C PHE A 907 46.65 -39.02 -2.74
N LEU A 908 45.78 -38.52 -1.87
CA LEU A 908 45.79 -37.11 -1.43
C LEU A 908 47.08 -36.70 -0.70
N LEU A 909 47.74 -37.63 -0.02
CA LEU A 909 49.04 -37.41 0.64
C LEU A 909 50.23 -37.56 -0.32
N GLY A 910 50.00 -37.83 -1.61
CA GLY A 910 51.05 -38.07 -2.61
C GLY A 910 51.87 -39.35 -2.36
N ILE A 911 51.34 -40.29 -1.56
CA ILE A 911 51.99 -41.56 -1.25
C ILE A 911 51.85 -42.54 -2.43
N ILE A 912 50.73 -42.47 -3.16
CA ILE A 912 50.49 -43.22 -4.40
C ILE A 912 50.15 -42.25 -5.54
N PRO A 913 50.60 -42.52 -6.78
CA PRO A 913 50.37 -41.62 -7.91
C PRO A 913 49.02 -41.85 -8.62
N THR A 914 48.38 -43.01 -8.41
CA THR A 914 47.13 -43.46 -9.03
C THR A 914 46.42 -44.46 -8.12
N PHE A 915 45.12 -44.68 -8.35
CA PHE A 915 44.30 -45.68 -7.62
C PHE A 915 44.63 -47.12 -7.99
N ASN A 916 45.05 -47.36 -9.23
CA ASN A 916 45.52 -48.66 -9.69
C ASN A 916 47.04 -48.78 -9.57
N GLY A 917 47.50 -49.50 -8.53
CA GLY A 917 48.92 -49.81 -8.29
C GLY A 917 49.26 -50.10 -6.83
#